data_AF-A0A8T0G4A5-F1
#
_entry.id   AF-A0A8T0G4A5-F1
#
_cell.length_a   1.000
_cell.length_b   1.000
_cell.length_c   1.000
_cell.angle_alpha   90.00
_cell.angle_beta   90.00
_cell.angle_gamma   90.00
#
_symmetry.space_group_name_H-M   'P 1'
#
loop_
_entity.id
_entity.type
_entity.pdbx_description
1 polymer ?
#
loop_
_entity_poly.entity_id
_entity_poly.type
_entity_poly.pdbx_seq_one_letter_code
_entity_poly.pdbx_strand_id
1 'polypeptide(L)'
;MKTVLMIAEKPSLAQSLAKILARGNIRQRKGLSSACAVYEYEDVFLNQPAKFKFTSVCGHVMSLDFIPKYNNWDKVDPAELFSAPTEKREANSKLQIPKFLHSEARNCDYLVLWLDCDKEGENICFEVINCVRDAMKPPLNRHEQTIFRARFSAITEKDIKQAMKQLVEPNENESLSVDARQELDLRIGCAFTRFQTKFFQNKYGNLDSALISYGPCQTPTLGFCVERHDRIASFKPEPYYVLSVKVTTASQKTLTLDWDRIRIFDNEVANIFYQMVKQKTEAIVTNVTKKEKAKQRPLALNTVELMRVASSGLNMGPHHAMSIAEKLYTQGYISYPRTETTSYPENFDIRGILQLQSKSSEWGKDVQDLLSGTMIRPRKGHDAGDHPPITPMKLATRSELDADSWKIYDYVSRHFIATVAPDMKYIQTVISFQIGEETFTCSGKTLVDPGYTKVMSWQALSVEETLPDLKKEDALTVSEVKLLEKQTSPPDYLTEAELITLMEKHGIGTDASIPVHINNICQRNYVTVTSGRKLVPTPLGIVLVHGYHKIDPDLVLPNMRSAVEKQLNLIALGKENFESVLQHTLTVFRLKFQYFVLNIAGMDELFEASFSPLSESGKPLSRCGKCRRYMKLIATKPCRLHCPTCDETFTVPQSGNIRIYKELKCPLDDFELLYYTAGVKGKSYTFCPYCYNNPPFRDMRKLFGCNSCTHPTCPHSLQSNGVSNCSMCEGGILVLDAGSAPKWKLCCNRCDNIIRLFEDATKISVDEDTCKDCGSQLVTAEYKKEKTKFGGNITEATGTTTAVFLGISVAFEGLWRQKLITLIHIYGIGGRTLIWINDFLRKRRIRVRYNGRLSRYTDVFAGVPQGTVLSPLLFLFYINDIHPNFDNEAKAACYADDIAIWHTNIGINNSERDLQKSLNGTIASNFTCELRAILEALNMYKASSTSEQAKGLVIFCDSKAALQAILKGGSSITQEIISNLQDLIKTCTLQWIPTHVAIAGNENADKLAKEARNLNINDYNVSIQDAKAITKSKLREKSIPTKHLICNINADRSTTKTIARLRTNNHRGMEIDKEGRRVYRNCDNCTDTQLTPCHIFECPAMSVNLREMVVFPSLIDRYEDSIKQIAEAVIRTHGCI
;
A
#
# COMPACT_ATOMS: atom_id res chain seq x y z
N MET A 1 -61.06 6.79 -38.12
CA MET A 1 -60.26 7.39 -37.03
C MET A 1 -59.09 6.47 -36.74
N LYS A 2 -57.85 7.00 -36.62
CA LYS A 2 -56.69 6.19 -36.22
C LYS A 2 -56.71 5.92 -34.71
N THR A 3 -56.01 4.88 -34.26
CA THR A 3 -55.89 4.52 -32.84
C THR A 3 -54.42 4.55 -32.40
N VAL A 4 -54.15 5.31 -31.35
CA VAL A 4 -52.82 5.46 -30.75
C VAL A 4 -52.76 4.66 -29.44
N LEU A 5 -51.90 3.65 -29.37
CA LEU A 5 -51.56 2.98 -28.12
C LEU A 5 -50.48 3.79 -27.39
N MET A 6 -50.65 4.00 -26.09
CA MET A 6 -49.69 4.66 -25.23
C MET A 6 -49.39 3.79 -24.01
N ILE A 7 -48.11 3.57 -23.71
CA ILE A 7 -47.68 2.65 -22.64
C ILE A 7 -46.70 3.36 -21.73
N ALA A 8 -47.02 3.40 -20.43
CA ALA A 8 -46.11 3.85 -19.38
C ALA A 8 -45.57 2.68 -18.54
N GLU A 9 -44.54 2.94 -17.73
CA GLU A 9 -43.85 1.88 -16.98
C GLU A 9 -44.66 1.31 -15.81
N LYS A 10 -45.49 2.14 -15.16
CA LYS A 10 -46.19 1.82 -13.91
C LYS A 10 -47.69 2.19 -14.02
N PRO A 11 -48.64 1.45 -13.42
CA PRO A 11 -50.09 1.75 -13.57
C PRO A 11 -50.51 3.13 -13.06
N SER A 12 -49.87 3.59 -11.98
CA SER A 12 -50.05 4.95 -11.42
C SER A 12 -49.53 6.04 -12.36
N LEU A 13 -48.39 5.81 -13.02
CA LEU A 13 -47.82 6.73 -14.02
C LEU A 13 -48.79 6.87 -15.22
N ALA A 14 -49.28 5.76 -15.78
CA ALA A 14 -50.29 5.80 -16.85
C ALA A 14 -51.56 6.55 -16.43
N GLN A 15 -52.05 6.37 -15.20
CA GLN A 15 -53.22 7.10 -14.72
C GLN A 15 -52.97 8.62 -14.66
N SER A 16 -51.82 9.06 -14.14
CA SER A 16 -51.46 10.47 -14.04
C SER A 16 -51.29 11.11 -15.42
N LEU A 17 -50.55 10.46 -16.32
CA LEU A 17 -50.32 10.95 -17.69
C LEU A 17 -51.61 11.02 -18.51
N ALA A 18 -52.48 9.99 -18.43
CA ALA A 18 -53.76 10.00 -19.12
C ALA A 18 -54.69 11.13 -18.64
N LYS A 19 -54.75 11.40 -17.33
CA LYS A 19 -55.51 12.53 -16.76
C LYS A 19 -55.03 13.88 -17.30
N ILE A 20 -53.71 14.08 -17.39
CA ILE A 20 -53.09 15.33 -17.88
C ILE A 20 -53.39 15.56 -19.37
N LEU A 21 -53.15 14.55 -20.22
CA LEU A 21 -53.33 14.69 -21.66
C LEU A 21 -54.81 14.85 -22.04
N ALA A 22 -55.69 14.00 -21.51
CA ALA A 22 -57.13 14.03 -21.78
C ALA A 22 -57.87 15.16 -21.04
N ARG A 23 -57.18 16.01 -20.28
CA ARG A 23 -57.75 17.14 -19.52
C ARG A 23 -58.87 16.70 -18.57
N GLY A 24 -58.72 15.50 -17.98
CA GLY A 24 -59.71 14.84 -17.13
C GLY A 24 -60.74 13.95 -17.85
N ASN A 25 -60.94 14.10 -19.16
CA ASN A 25 -61.98 13.37 -19.93
C ASN A 25 -61.53 11.95 -20.32
N ILE A 26 -61.32 11.07 -19.33
CA ILE A 26 -60.90 9.68 -19.53
C ILE A 26 -62.04 8.67 -19.32
N ARG A 27 -62.19 7.71 -20.23
CA ARG A 27 -62.97 6.48 -20.02
C ARG A 27 -62.05 5.37 -19.54
N GLN A 28 -62.09 5.05 -18.24
CA GLN A 28 -61.34 3.93 -17.68
C GLN A 28 -62.05 2.58 -17.91
N ARG A 29 -61.29 1.55 -18.25
CA ARG A 29 -61.68 0.12 -18.14
C ARG A 29 -60.55 -0.69 -17.50
N LYS A 30 -60.88 -1.91 -17.03
CA LYS A 30 -59.85 -2.89 -16.62
C LYS A 30 -59.18 -3.49 -17.86
N GLY A 31 -57.90 -3.80 -17.76
CA GLY A 31 -57.17 -4.58 -18.76
C GLY A 31 -57.39 -6.09 -18.58
N LEU A 32 -56.69 -6.89 -19.41
CA LEU A 32 -56.63 -8.35 -19.22
C LEU A 32 -55.77 -8.73 -18.01
N SER A 33 -54.72 -7.95 -17.73
CA SER A 33 -53.93 -8.08 -16.50
C SER A 33 -54.68 -7.48 -15.31
N SER A 34 -54.64 -8.16 -14.16
CA SER A 34 -55.31 -7.69 -12.92
C SER A 34 -54.70 -6.40 -12.34
N ALA A 35 -53.45 -6.07 -12.71
CA ALA A 35 -52.74 -4.87 -12.25
C ALA A 35 -52.91 -3.64 -13.15
N CYS A 36 -53.26 -3.83 -14.43
CA CYS A 36 -53.24 -2.76 -15.43
C CYS A 36 -54.65 -2.32 -15.83
N ALA A 37 -54.86 -1.00 -15.91
CA ALA A 37 -56.06 -0.39 -16.47
C ALA A 37 -55.79 0.17 -17.87
N VAL A 38 -56.85 0.42 -18.64
CA VAL A 38 -56.78 1.15 -19.91
C VAL A 38 -57.65 2.39 -19.81
N TYR A 39 -57.09 3.53 -20.21
CA TYR A 39 -57.71 4.84 -20.22
C TYR A 39 -57.91 5.28 -21.67
N GLU A 40 -59.16 5.38 -22.11
CA GLU A 40 -59.50 5.73 -23.48
C GLU A 40 -60.05 7.15 -23.57
N TYR A 41 -59.60 7.91 -24.57
CA TYR A 41 -60.07 9.27 -24.88
C TYR A 41 -59.85 9.59 -26.36
N GLU A 42 -60.32 10.74 -26.83
CA GLU A 42 -60.19 11.20 -28.22
C GLU A 42 -59.60 12.63 -28.21
N ASP A 43 -58.56 12.87 -29.01
CA ASP A 43 -57.92 14.18 -29.24
C ASP A 43 -57.20 14.11 -30.62
N VAL A 44 -56.39 15.10 -30.98
CA VAL A 44 -55.66 15.15 -32.25
C VAL A 44 -54.26 14.52 -32.12
N PHE A 45 -53.90 13.64 -33.05
CA PHE A 45 -52.54 13.10 -33.22
C PHE A 45 -52.05 13.35 -34.65
N LEU A 46 -50.85 13.92 -34.81
CA LEU A 46 -50.26 14.26 -36.14
C LEU A 46 -51.25 15.00 -37.07
N ASN A 47 -51.96 16.00 -36.52
CA ASN A 47 -53.00 16.80 -37.18
C ASN A 47 -54.23 16.00 -37.69
N GLN A 48 -54.46 14.77 -37.20
CA GLN A 48 -55.61 13.94 -37.51
C GLN A 48 -56.40 13.56 -36.23
N PRO A 49 -57.74 13.46 -36.27
CA PRO A 49 -58.51 12.92 -35.14
C PRO A 49 -58.10 11.47 -34.84
N ALA A 50 -57.82 11.19 -33.57
CA ALA A 50 -57.34 9.90 -33.11
C ALA A 50 -57.99 9.45 -31.79
N LYS A 51 -58.23 8.14 -31.68
CA LYS A 51 -58.58 7.51 -30.42
C LYS A 51 -57.31 7.09 -29.69
N PHE A 52 -57.13 7.57 -28.47
CA PHE A 52 -56.03 7.16 -27.60
C PHE A 52 -56.45 5.99 -26.70
N LYS A 53 -55.53 5.02 -26.52
CA LYS A 53 -55.57 3.97 -25.49
C LYS A 53 -54.32 4.12 -24.62
N PHE A 54 -54.43 4.65 -23.41
CA PHE A 54 -53.30 4.70 -22.47
C PHE A 54 -53.36 3.50 -21.50
N THR A 55 -52.29 2.72 -21.41
CA THR A 55 -52.12 1.67 -20.39
C THR A 55 -50.68 1.64 -19.85
N SER A 56 -50.30 0.60 -19.11
CA SER A 56 -48.96 0.45 -18.54
C SER A 56 -48.45 -0.98 -18.59
N VAL A 57 -47.15 -1.11 -18.35
CA VAL A 57 -46.52 -2.32 -17.79
C VAL A 57 -46.43 -2.18 -16.25
N CYS A 58 -45.53 -2.93 -15.60
CA CYS A 58 -45.33 -2.93 -14.15
C CYS A 58 -43.82 -2.97 -13.82
N GLY A 59 -43.04 -2.04 -14.37
CA GLY A 59 -41.60 -2.23 -14.55
C GLY A 59 -41.30 -3.16 -15.73
N HIS A 60 -40.16 -3.84 -15.71
CA HIS A 60 -39.77 -4.81 -16.74
C HIS A 60 -40.88 -5.83 -17.04
N VAL A 61 -41.13 -6.02 -18.34
CA VAL A 61 -41.98 -7.07 -18.89
C VAL A 61 -41.23 -8.39 -18.87
N MET A 62 -39.92 -8.34 -19.16
CA MET A 62 -39.06 -9.50 -19.31
C MET A 62 -37.97 -9.59 -18.24
N SER A 63 -37.49 -10.81 -17.98
CA SER A 63 -36.25 -11.07 -17.26
C SER A 63 -35.37 -12.00 -18.09
N LEU A 64 -34.08 -11.71 -18.14
CA LEU A 64 -33.08 -12.56 -18.79
C LEU A 64 -32.74 -13.75 -17.89
N ASP A 65 -32.79 -14.95 -18.45
CA ASP A 65 -32.40 -16.20 -17.78
C ASP A 65 -31.74 -17.16 -18.80
N PHE A 66 -31.16 -18.27 -18.36
CA PHE A 66 -30.68 -19.31 -19.28
C PHE A 66 -31.84 -20.19 -19.75
N ILE A 67 -31.72 -20.80 -20.95
CA ILE A 67 -32.70 -21.79 -21.42
C ILE A 67 -32.82 -22.97 -20.42
N PRO A 68 -33.97 -23.69 -20.32
CA PRO A 68 -34.26 -24.54 -19.16
C PRO A 68 -33.23 -25.62 -18.85
N LYS A 69 -32.51 -26.15 -19.86
CA LYS A 69 -31.38 -27.07 -19.72
C LYS A 69 -30.34 -26.57 -18.70
N TYR A 70 -30.05 -25.27 -18.73
CA TYR A 70 -28.98 -24.63 -17.96
C TYR A 70 -29.41 -24.15 -16.57
N ASN A 71 -30.67 -24.36 -16.18
CA ASN A 71 -31.21 -23.90 -14.89
C ASN A 71 -31.12 -24.94 -13.76
N ASN A 72 -30.71 -26.17 -14.03
CA ASN A 72 -30.38 -27.14 -12.99
C ASN A 72 -28.92 -26.95 -12.51
N TRP A 73 -28.72 -26.71 -11.21
CA TRP A 73 -27.39 -26.40 -10.63
C TRP A 73 -26.51 -27.66 -10.46
N ASP A 74 -27.11 -28.84 -10.37
CA ASP A 74 -26.41 -30.11 -10.13
C ASP A 74 -25.77 -30.66 -11.41
N LYS A 75 -26.47 -30.53 -12.55
CA LYS A 75 -26.17 -31.17 -13.83
C LYS A 75 -25.35 -30.32 -14.81
N VAL A 76 -25.05 -29.08 -14.47
CA VAL A 76 -24.39 -28.09 -15.35
C VAL A 76 -23.02 -27.73 -14.77
N ASP A 77 -21.98 -27.75 -15.59
CA ASP A 77 -20.70 -27.13 -15.24
C ASP A 77 -20.86 -25.60 -15.25
N PRO A 78 -20.60 -24.87 -14.15
CA PRO A 78 -20.66 -23.42 -14.14
C PRO A 78 -19.76 -22.74 -15.19
N ALA A 79 -18.72 -23.41 -15.70
CA ALA A 79 -17.90 -22.94 -16.81
C ALA A 79 -18.67 -22.83 -18.16
N GLU A 80 -19.71 -23.65 -18.37
CA GLU A 80 -20.54 -23.55 -19.58
C GLU A 80 -21.36 -22.25 -19.62
N LEU A 81 -21.68 -21.65 -18.46
CA LEU A 81 -22.58 -20.49 -18.34
C LEU A 81 -22.01 -19.21 -18.98
N PHE A 82 -20.70 -19.13 -19.20
CA PHE A 82 -20.08 -18.06 -20.00
C PHE A 82 -20.48 -18.10 -21.50
N SER A 83 -20.96 -19.25 -21.98
CA SER A 83 -21.30 -19.51 -23.39
C SER A 83 -22.69 -20.13 -23.61
N ALA A 84 -23.43 -20.43 -22.53
CA ALA A 84 -24.77 -21.02 -22.61
C ALA A 84 -25.80 -20.04 -23.23
N PRO A 85 -26.74 -20.48 -24.06
CA PRO A 85 -27.78 -19.60 -24.59
C PRO A 85 -28.71 -19.07 -23.48
N THR A 86 -29.00 -17.77 -23.59
CA THR A 86 -29.89 -16.97 -22.73
C THR A 86 -31.19 -16.65 -23.47
N GLU A 87 -32.29 -16.46 -22.74
CA GLU A 87 -33.58 -16.07 -23.29
C GLU A 87 -34.31 -15.09 -22.34
N LYS A 88 -35.07 -14.15 -22.91
CA LYS A 88 -35.97 -13.26 -22.15
C LYS A 88 -37.30 -13.97 -21.90
N ARG A 89 -37.67 -14.14 -20.62
CA ARG A 89 -38.96 -14.73 -20.17
C ARG A 89 -39.82 -13.66 -19.48
N GLU A 90 -41.11 -13.91 -19.28
CA GLU A 90 -41.96 -12.98 -18.51
C GLU A 90 -41.43 -12.80 -17.07
N ALA A 91 -41.10 -11.56 -16.69
CA ALA A 91 -40.59 -11.23 -15.35
C ALA A 91 -41.60 -11.59 -14.24
N ASN A 92 -42.89 -11.55 -14.56
CA ASN A 92 -43.96 -12.02 -13.68
C ASN A 92 -45.12 -12.63 -14.48
N SER A 93 -45.01 -13.93 -14.79
CA SER A 93 -45.99 -14.70 -15.56
C SER A 93 -47.41 -14.74 -14.97
N LYS A 94 -47.59 -14.37 -13.69
CA LYS A 94 -48.93 -14.21 -13.08
C LYS A 94 -49.67 -12.98 -13.61
N LEU A 95 -48.97 -11.99 -14.17
CA LEU A 95 -49.55 -10.76 -14.71
C LEU A 95 -49.85 -10.84 -16.21
N GLN A 96 -49.27 -11.80 -16.95
CA GLN A 96 -49.47 -12.04 -18.40
C GLN A 96 -49.29 -10.75 -19.24
N ILE A 97 -48.28 -9.94 -18.92
CA ILE A 97 -48.11 -8.60 -19.51
C ILE A 97 -47.91 -8.65 -21.04
N PRO A 98 -47.06 -9.50 -21.65
CA PRO A 98 -46.93 -9.57 -23.11
C PRO A 98 -48.27 -9.86 -23.81
N LYS A 99 -49.03 -10.82 -23.30
CA LYS A 99 -50.35 -11.20 -23.82
C LYS A 99 -51.37 -10.06 -23.68
N PHE A 100 -51.32 -9.31 -22.58
CA PHE A 100 -52.13 -8.10 -22.39
C PHE A 100 -51.74 -7.01 -23.40
N LEU A 101 -50.45 -6.65 -23.51
CA LEU A 101 -49.95 -5.66 -24.47
C LEU A 101 -50.32 -6.03 -25.91
N HIS A 102 -50.06 -7.27 -26.33
CA HIS A 102 -50.43 -7.80 -27.63
C HIS A 102 -51.95 -7.69 -27.88
N SER A 103 -52.79 -7.95 -26.87
CA SER A 103 -54.25 -7.82 -27.01
C SER A 103 -54.70 -6.36 -27.18
N GLU A 104 -54.05 -5.40 -26.52
CA GLU A 104 -54.38 -3.97 -26.61
C GLU A 104 -53.83 -3.31 -27.87
N ALA A 105 -52.71 -3.81 -28.41
CA ALA A 105 -52.10 -3.37 -29.66
C ALA A 105 -52.91 -3.72 -30.93
N ARG A 106 -53.83 -4.69 -30.84
CA ARG A 106 -54.69 -5.09 -31.96
C ARG A 106 -55.46 -3.90 -32.53
N ASN A 107 -55.31 -3.72 -33.84
CA ASN A 107 -55.90 -2.64 -34.64
C ASN A 107 -55.40 -1.22 -34.31
N CYS A 108 -54.34 -1.07 -33.51
CA CYS A 108 -53.68 0.22 -33.31
C CYS A 108 -52.83 0.59 -34.53
N ASP A 109 -52.82 1.88 -34.85
CA ASP A 109 -52.09 2.46 -35.98
C ASP A 109 -50.73 3.02 -35.52
N TYR A 110 -50.65 3.51 -34.27
CA TYR A 110 -49.47 4.15 -33.69
C TYR A 110 -49.18 3.69 -32.26
N LEU A 111 -47.91 3.79 -31.85
CA LEU A 111 -47.41 3.52 -30.50
C LEU A 111 -46.63 4.74 -29.97
N VAL A 112 -46.94 5.19 -28.75
CA VAL A 112 -46.17 6.22 -28.03
C VAL A 112 -45.70 5.68 -26.68
N LEU A 113 -44.40 5.75 -26.43
CA LEU A 113 -43.73 5.17 -25.27
C LEU A 113 -43.52 6.24 -24.20
N TRP A 114 -44.11 6.02 -23.03
CA TRP A 114 -44.21 6.92 -21.87
C TRP A 114 -43.62 6.28 -20.60
N LEU A 115 -42.61 5.43 -20.78
CA LEU A 115 -41.86 4.83 -19.67
C LEU A 115 -40.95 5.89 -19.02
N ASP A 116 -40.38 5.63 -17.85
CA ASP A 116 -39.43 6.59 -17.26
C ASP A 116 -38.20 6.75 -18.20
N CYS A 117 -37.46 7.85 -18.10
CA CYS A 117 -36.51 8.27 -19.15
C CYS A 117 -35.03 7.98 -18.85
N ASP A 118 -34.76 6.97 -18.03
CA ASP A 118 -33.44 6.37 -17.88
C ASP A 118 -33.20 5.20 -18.85
N LYS A 119 -31.99 4.62 -18.80
CA LYS A 119 -31.57 3.50 -19.64
C LYS A 119 -32.42 2.24 -19.44
N GLU A 120 -32.86 1.96 -18.22
CA GLU A 120 -33.72 0.81 -17.93
C GLU A 120 -35.12 1.06 -18.54
N GLY A 121 -35.65 2.29 -18.45
CA GLY A 121 -36.87 2.72 -19.13
C GLY A 121 -36.81 2.62 -20.67
N GLU A 122 -35.67 2.96 -21.30
CA GLU A 122 -35.44 2.66 -22.72
C GLU A 122 -35.36 1.14 -22.99
N ASN A 123 -34.75 0.34 -22.12
CA ASN A 123 -34.72 -1.12 -22.30
C ASN A 123 -36.14 -1.72 -22.30
N ILE A 124 -36.99 -1.29 -21.36
CA ILE A 124 -38.40 -1.71 -21.29
C ILE A 124 -39.19 -1.16 -22.49
N CYS A 125 -38.80 -0.03 -23.10
CA CYS A 125 -39.39 0.41 -24.37
C CYS A 125 -39.23 -0.66 -25.47
N PHE A 126 -38.06 -1.30 -25.59
CA PHE A 126 -37.84 -2.35 -26.59
C PHE A 126 -38.52 -3.68 -26.22
N GLU A 127 -38.62 -4.03 -24.92
CA GLU A 127 -39.48 -5.14 -24.47
C GLU A 127 -40.94 -4.93 -24.88
N VAL A 128 -41.47 -3.72 -24.67
CA VAL A 128 -42.82 -3.32 -25.07
C VAL A 128 -43.00 -3.40 -26.58
N ILE A 129 -42.08 -2.82 -27.37
CA ILE A 129 -42.10 -2.86 -28.84
C ILE A 129 -42.20 -4.30 -29.34
N ASN A 130 -41.37 -5.20 -28.81
CA ASN A 130 -41.35 -6.61 -29.20
C ASN A 130 -42.65 -7.36 -28.82
N CYS A 131 -43.40 -6.91 -27.81
CA CYS A 131 -44.71 -7.47 -27.48
C CYS A 131 -45.87 -6.97 -28.38
N VAL A 132 -45.74 -5.77 -28.98
CA VAL A 132 -46.86 -5.11 -29.68
C VAL A 132 -46.70 -5.01 -31.20
N ARG A 133 -45.47 -5.00 -31.73
CA ARG A 133 -45.17 -4.74 -33.15
C ARG A 133 -45.99 -5.62 -34.10
N ASP A 134 -46.08 -6.92 -33.82
CA ASP A 134 -46.77 -7.91 -34.67
C ASP A 134 -48.31 -7.89 -34.51
N ALA A 135 -48.84 -7.14 -33.54
CA ALA A 135 -50.28 -6.97 -33.31
C ALA A 135 -50.83 -5.62 -33.83
N MET A 136 -49.95 -4.64 -34.04
CA MET A 136 -50.29 -3.36 -34.66
C MET A 136 -50.61 -3.56 -36.15
N LYS A 137 -51.27 -2.55 -36.76
CA LYS A 137 -51.41 -2.49 -38.21
C LYS A 137 -50.03 -2.29 -38.85
N PRO A 138 -49.74 -2.89 -40.02
CA PRO A 138 -48.56 -2.53 -40.79
C PRO A 138 -48.64 -1.07 -41.24
N PRO A 139 -47.51 -0.34 -41.32
CA PRO A 139 -47.47 1.01 -41.87
C PRO A 139 -47.89 1.01 -43.36
N LEU A 140 -48.45 2.12 -43.83
CA LEU A 140 -48.92 2.22 -45.22
C LEU A 140 -47.77 2.19 -46.25
N ASN A 141 -46.57 2.59 -45.81
CA ASN A 141 -45.33 2.59 -46.57
C ASN A 141 -44.13 2.37 -45.62
N ARG A 142 -43.04 1.78 -46.12
CA ARG A 142 -41.84 1.40 -45.32
C ARG A 142 -41.12 2.55 -44.60
N HIS A 143 -41.55 3.80 -44.79
CA HIS A 143 -40.97 5.00 -44.21
C HIS A 143 -41.97 5.80 -43.34
N GLU A 144 -43.18 5.29 -43.09
CA GLU A 144 -44.07 5.88 -42.06
C GLU A 144 -43.56 5.48 -40.67
N GLN A 145 -43.11 6.47 -39.90
CA GLN A 145 -42.80 6.28 -38.48
C GLN A 145 -44.10 6.00 -37.71
N THR A 146 -44.24 4.78 -37.17
CA THR A 146 -45.40 4.38 -36.37
C THR A 146 -45.12 4.25 -34.87
N ILE A 147 -43.85 4.29 -34.48
CA ILE A 147 -43.37 4.16 -33.10
C ILE A 147 -42.69 5.46 -32.68
N PHE A 148 -43.11 5.98 -31.52
CA PHE A 148 -42.67 7.25 -30.97
C PHE A 148 -42.29 7.09 -29.49
N ARG A 149 -41.37 7.93 -29.02
CA ARG A 149 -40.91 8.01 -27.64
C ARG A 149 -41.16 9.42 -27.10
N ALA A 150 -41.87 9.51 -25.98
CA ALA A 150 -41.96 10.74 -25.20
C ALA A 150 -40.80 10.76 -24.19
N ARG A 151 -39.99 11.83 -24.21
CA ARG A 151 -38.97 12.12 -23.19
C ARG A 151 -39.48 13.26 -22.29
N PHE A 152 -39.43 13.05 -20.98
CA PHE A 152 -39.95 13.96 -19.95
C PHE A 152 -39.15 13.78 -18.65
N SER A 153 -39.22 14.76 -17.75
CA SER A 153 -38.47 14.77 -16.48
C SER A 153 -39.33 15.00 -15.23
N ALA A 154 -40.59 15.39 -15.39
CA ALA A 154 -41.53 15.54 -14.29
C ALA A 154 -42.98 15.33 -14.74
N ILE A 155 -43.80 14.71 -13.88
CA ILE A 155 -45.23 14.49 -14.15
C ILE A 155 -46.01 15.79 -13.90
N THR A 156 -45.81 16.77 -14.78
CA THR A 156 -46.46 18.10 -14.73
C THR A 156 -47.16 18.42 -16.05
N GLU A 157 -48.22 19.22 -15.99
CA GLU A 157 -48.98 19.59 -17.19
C GLU A 157 -48.13 20.27 -18.27
N LYS A 158 -47.14 21.08 -17.87
CA LYS A 158 -46.19 21.76 -18.77
C LYS A 158 -45.30 20.78 -19.51
N ASP A 159 -44.60 19.91 -18.76
CA ASP A 159 -43.59 18.99 -19.28
C ASP A 159 -44.22 17.88 -20.14
N ILE A 160 -45.31 17.27 -19.66
CA ILE A 160 -46.02 16.20 -20.38
C ILE A 160 -46.68 16.71 -21.67
N LYS A 161 -47.22 17.94 -21.69
CA LYS A 161 -47.73 18.56 -22.93
C LYS A 161 -46.63 19.06 -23.88
N GLN A 162 -45.39 19.21 -23.41
CA GLN A 162 -44.23 19.48 -24.25
C GLN A 162 -43.71 18.18 -24.87
N ALA A 163 -43.53 17.13 -24.07
CA ALA A 163 -43.12 15.80 -24.53
C ALA A 163 -44.04 15.26 -25.66
N MET A 164 -45.36 15.41 -25.51
CA MET A 164 -46.34 15.00 -26.53
C MET A 164 -46.24 15.80 -27.86
N LYS A 165 -45.60 16.97 -27.86
CA LYS A 165 -45.33 17.78 -29.07
C LYS A 165 -43.93 17.55 -29.65
N GLN A 166 -43.02 16.97 -28.87
CA GLN A 166 -41.60 16.77 -29.19
C GLN A 166 -41.24 15.30 -29.05
N LEU A 167 -42.05 14.44 -29.67
CA LEU A 167 -41.81 13.00 -29.73
C LEU A 167 -40.57 12.69 -30.57
N VAL A 168 -39.78 11.72 -30.12
CA VAL A 168 -38.55 11.25 -30.75
C VAL A 168 -38.64 9.75 -31.06
N GLU A 169 -37.55 9.15 -31.55
CA GLU A 169 -37.41 7.69 -31.63
C GLU A 169 -36.83 7.11 -30.32
N PRO A 170 -37.18 5.87 -29.94
CA PRO A 170 -36.59 5.20 -28.76
C PRO A 170 -35.13 4.79 -29.01
N ASN A 171 -34.26 4.87 -27.99
CA ASN A 171 -32.83 4.68 -28.21
C ASN A 171 -32.39 3.20 -28.02
N GLU A 172 -32.20 2.50 -29.14
CA GLU A 172 -31.76 1.10 -29.15
C GLU A 172 -30.36 0.90 -28.53
N ASN A 173 -29.47 1.91 -28.61
CA ASN A 173 -28.14 1.84 -28.01
C ASN A 173 -28.19 1.89 -26.47
N GLU A 174 -29.05 2.74 -25.89
CA GLU A 174 -29.32 2.76 -24.44
C GLU A 174 -29.90 1.39 -24.00
N SER A 175 -30.88 0.86 -24.74
CA SER A 175 -31.46 -0.47 -24.50
C SER A 175 -30.42 -1.61 -24.54
N LEU A 176 -29.57 -1.66 -25.56
CA LEU A 176 -28.50 -2.67 -25.70
C LEU A 176 -27.46 -2.58 -24.58
N SER A 177 -27.19 -1.38 -24.04
CA SER A 177 -26.30 -1.24 -22.88
C SER A 177 -26.85 -1.92 -21.63
N VAL A 178 -28.17 -1.90 -21.42
CA VAL A 178 -28.83 -2.60 -20.33
C VAL A 178 -28.86 -4.12 -20.57
N ASP A 179 -29.12 -4.58 -21.79
CA ASP A 179 -29.07 -6.02 -22.10
C ASP A 179 -27.67 -6.59 -21.90
N ALA A 180 -26.62 -5.84 -22.27
CA ALA A 180 -25.24 -6.22 -21.99
C ALA A 180 -24.96 -6.25 -20.47
N ARG A 181 -25.46 -5.27 -19.71
CA ARG A 181 -25.36 -5.24 -18.24
C ARG A 181 -26.04 -6.47 -17.60
N GLN A 182 -27.29 -6.75 -17.99
CA GLN A 182 -28.06 -7.90 -17.51
C GLN A 182 -27.37 -9.22 -17.83
N GLU A 183 -26.89 -9.42 -19.06
CA GLU A 183 -26.25 -10.67 -19.47
C GLU A 183 -24.88 -10.89 -18.79
N LEU A 184 -24.06 -9.84 -18.65
CA LEU A 184 -22.80 -9.92 -17.92
C LEU A 184 -23.03 -10.24 -16.43
N ASP A 185 -23.95 -9.53 -15.78
CA ASP A 185 -24.27 -9.73 -14.36
C ASP A 185 -24.85 -11.15 -14.12
N LEU A 186 -25.71 -11.64 -15.01
CA LEU A 186 -26.28 -13.00 -14.98
C LEU A 186 -25.20 -14.08 -15.16
N ARG A 187 -24.40 -14.00 -16.22
CA ARG A 187 -23.40 -15.03 -16.58
C ARG A 187 -22.29 -15.13 -15.54
N ILE A 188 -21.67 -14.00 -15.23
CA ILE A 188 -20.55 -13.92 -14.28
C ILE A 188 -21.05 -14.26 -12.87
N GLY A 189 -22.18 -13.68 -12.46
CA GLY A 189 -22.79 -13.93 -11.17
C GLY A 189 -23.14 -15.40 -10.95
N CYS A 190 -23.81 -16.05 -11.92
CA CYS A 190 -24.17 -17.46 -11.82
C CYS A 190 -22.94 -18.38 -11.85
N ALA A 191 -21.96 -18.17 -12.74
CA ALA A 191 -20.80 -19.04 -12.85
C ALA A 191 -20.01 -19.11 -11.53
N PHE A 192 -19.62 -17.96 -10.98
CA PHE A 192 -18.90 -17.89 -9.71
C PHE A 192 -19.76 -18.31 -8.51
N THR A 193 -21.06 -17.97 -8.48
CA THR A 193 -21.96 -18.36 -7.38
C THR A 193 -22.17 -19.87 -7.34
N ARG A 194 -22.65 -20.48 -8.44
CA ARG A 194 -23.02 -21.90 -8.47
C ARG A 194 -21.83 -22.81 -8.18
N PHE A 195 -20.64 -22.45 -8.67
CA PHE A 195 -19.40 -23.16 -8.34
C PHE A 195 -19.12 -23.15 -6.83
N GLN A 196 -19.12 -21.97 -6.20
CA GLN A 196 -18.81 -21.86 -4.76
C GLN A 196 -19.87 -22.48 -3.87
N THR A 197 -21.17 -22.25 -4.14
CA THR A 197 -22.26 -22.89 -3.39
C THR A 197 -22.10 -24.40 -3.41
N LYS A 198 -21.81 -25.00 -4.57
CA LYS A 198 -21.60 -26.46 -4.74
C LYS A 198 -20.30 -26.96 -4.12
N PHE A 199 -19.22 -26.19 -4.18
CA PHE A 199 -17.91 -26.55 -3.60
C PHE A 199 -17.90 -26.51 -2.06
N PHE A 200 -18.64 -25.58 -1.46
CA PHE A 200 -18.75 -25.43 0.00
C PHE A 200 -19.99 -26.15 0.60
N GLN A 201 -20.85 -26.75 -0.23
CA GLN A 201 -22.07 -27.43 0.22
C GLN A 201 -21.75 -28.54 1.22
N ASN A 202 -22.36 -28.47 2.41
CA ASN A 202 -22.19 -29.42 3.51
C ASN A 202 -20.73 -29.60 4.01
N LYS A 203 -19.79 -28.74 3.59
CA LYS A 203 -18.36 -28.89 3.87
C LYS A 203 -17.95 -28.41 5.27
N TYR A 204 -18.69 -27.43 5.82
CA TYR A 204 -18.44 -26.87 7.15
C TYR A 204 -19.77 -26.74 7.91
N GLY A 205 -19.88 -27.36 9.09
CA GLY A 205 -21.15 -27.48 9.81
C GLY A 205 -21.80 -26.16 10.25
N ASN A 206 -21.03 -25.06 10.34
CA ASN A 206 -21.52 -23.73 10.72
C ASN A 206 -21.69 -22.77 9.53
N LEU A 207 -21.68 -23.28 8.29
CA LEU A 207 -21.76 -22.47 7.07
C LEU A 207 -23.02 -22.79 6.25
N ASP A 208 -23.95 -21.84 6.16
CA ASP A 208 -24.98 -21.89 5.12
C ASP A 208 -24.38 -21.50 3.75
N SER A 209 -23.99 -22.53 3.00
CA SER A 209 -23.48 -22.40 1.63
C SER A 209 -24.44 -21.70 0.65
N ALA A 210 -25.76 -21.66 0.92
CA ALA A 210 -26.74 -20.97 0.07
C ALA A 210 -26.65 -19.44 0.18
N LEU A 211 -26.02 -18.92 1.24
CA LEU A 211 -25.73 -17.49 1.38
C LEU A 211 -24.54 -17.05 0.52
N ILE A 212 -23.70 -17.98 0.01
CA ILE A 212 -22.54 -17.66 -0.82
C ILE A 212 -22.99 -17.21 -2.21
N SER A 213 -22.42 -16.09 -2.68
CA SER A 213 -22.67 -15.53 -4.01
C SER A 213 -21.52 -14.62 -4.45
N TYR A 214 -21.42 -14.43 -5.75
CA TYR A 214 -20.55 -13.44 -6.39
C TYR A 214 -21.40 -12.53 -7.28
N GLY A 215 -21.04 -11.25 -7.35
CA GLY A 215 -21.55 -10.34 -8.36
C GLY A 215 -20.47 -9.31 -8.73
N PRO A 216 -20.27 -8.99 -10.03
CA PRO A 216 -19.12 -8.22 -10.48
C PRO A 216 -19.08 -6.77 -9.95
N CYS A 217 -20.22 -6.18 -9.53
CA CYS A 217 -20.23 -4.95 -8.72
C CYS A 217 -20.41 -5.20 -7.21
N GLN A 218 -21.16 -6.23 -6.83
CA GLN A 218 -21.43 -6.57 -5.42
C GLN A 218 -20.15 -6.88 -4.63
N THR A 219 -19.21 -7.61 -5.24
CA THR A 219 -17.96 -8.02 -4.57
C THR A 219 -17.01 -6.83 -4.35
N PRO A 220 -16.79 -5.90 -5.31
CA PRO A 220 -16.09 -4.64 -5.03
C PRO A 220 -16.79 -3.71 -4.02
N THR A 221 -18.14 -3.64 -4.04
CA THR A 221 -18.90 -2.88 -3.02
C THR A 221 -18.65 -3.41 -1.61
N LEU A 222 -18.61 -4.74 -1.43
CA LEU A 222 -18.20 -5.38 -0.17
C LEU A 222 -16.71 -5.15 0.14
N GLY A 223 -15.87 -5.15 -0.90
CA GLY A 223 -14.42 -4.92 -0.81
C GLY A 223 -14.06 -3.64 -0.06
N PHE A 224 -14.75 -2.52 -0.32
CA PHE A 224 -14.53 -1.27 0.45
C PHE A 224 -14.83 -1.42 1.94
N CYS A 225 -15.88 -2.15 2.32
CA CYS A 225 -16.24 -2.38 3.73
C CYS A 225 -15.21 -3.26 4.44
N VAL A 226 -14.70 -4.31 3.78
CA VAL A 226 -13.64 -5.17 4.31
C VAL A 226 -12.30 -4.45 4.36
N GLU A 227 -11.95 -3.63 3.36
CA GLU A 227 -10.75 -2.79 3.41
C GLU A 227 -10.78 -1.82 4.61
N ARG A 228 -11.95 -1.23 4.92
CA ARG A 228 -12.12 -0.42 6.13
C ARG A 228 -11.96 -1.26 7.39
N HIS A 229 -12.54 -2.47 7.46
CA HIS A 229 -12.34 -3.39 8.57
C HIS A 229 -10.86 -3.75 8.79
N ASP A 230 -10.13 -4.09 7.74
CA ASP A 230 -8.71 -4.44 7.81
C ASP A 230 -7.86 -3.26 8.30
N ARG A 231 -8.14 -2.05 7.82
CA ARG A 231 -7.52 -0.81 8.31
C ARG A 231 -7.78 -0.57 9.80
N ILE A 232 -8.96 -0.95 10.33
CA ILE A 232 -9.28 -0.89 11.76
C ILE A 232 -8.54 -1.97 12.54
N ALA A 233 -8.60 -3.22 12.08
CA ALA A 233 -8.01 -4.38 12.74
C ALA A 233 -6.46 -4.35 12.78
N SER A 234 -5.83 -3.72 11.79
CA SER A 234 -4.37 -3.52 11.74
C SER A 234 -3.88 -2.24 12.44
N PHE A 235 -4.79 -1.36 12.88
CA PHE A 235 -4.45 -0.07 13.44
C PHE A 235 -3.72 -0.22 14.79
N LYS A 236 -2.67 0.57 14.99
CA LYS A 236 -1.95 0.66 16.25
C LYS A 236 -2.11 2.07 16.82
N PRO A 237 -2.80 2.26 17.96
CA PRO A 237 -2.86 3.55 18.62
C PRO A 237 -1.48 4.02 19.07
N GLU A 238 -1.09 5.22 18.65
CA GLU A 238 0.12 5.91 19.10
C GLU A 238 -0.26 6.99 20.12
N PRO A 239 0.45 7.11 21.25
CA PRO A 239 0.26 8.20 22.20
C PRO A 239 0.72 9.52 21.57
N TYR A 240 0.02 10.60 21.89
CA TYR A 240 0.43 11.95 21.55
C TYR A 240 0.01 12.95 22.63
N TYR A 241 0.81 13.98 22.78
CA TYR A 241 0.70 14.99 23.82
C TYR A 241 0.24 16.32 23.21
N VAL A 242 -0.76 16.95 23.83
CA VAL A 242 -1.27 18.27 23.45
C VAL A 242 -1.13 19.21 24.63
N LEU A 243 -0.46 20.34 24.43
CA LEU A 243 -0.35 21.39 25.42
C LEU A 243 -1.64 22.22 25.44
N SER A 244 -2.47 21.99 26.45
CA SER A 244 -3.74 22.68 26.68
C SER A 244 -3.51 23.85 27.62
N VAL A 245 -3.71 25.07 27.14
CA VAL A 245 -3.58 26.30 27.94
C VAL A 245 -4.93 26.98 28.08
N LYS A 246 -5.22 27.53 29.25
CA LYS A 246 -6.29 28.50 29.46
C LYS A 246 -5.74 29.83 29.93
N VAL A 247 -6.38 30.89 29.44
CA VAL A 247 -6.10 32.28 29.80
C VAL A 247 -7.39 32.95 30.26
N THR A 248 -7.29 33.82 31.26
CA THR A 248 -8.42 34.54 31.81
C THR A 248 -8.30 36.03 31.47
N THR A 249 -9.38 36.58 30.94
CA THR A 249 -9.50 38.01 30.58
C THR A 249 -9.80 38.88 31.81
N ALA A 250 -9.60 40.19 31.69
CA ALA A 250 -9.99 41.16 32.71
C ALA A 250 -11.48 41.10 33.08
N SER A 251 -12.35 40.65 32.16
CA SER A 251 -13.78 40.43 32.40
C SER A 251 -14.11 39.03 32.98
N GLN A 252 -13.13 38.34 33.57
CA GLN A 252 -13.21 36.99 34.16
C GLN A 252 -13.65 35.87 33.19
N LYS A 253 -13.82 36.16 31.90
CA LYS A 253 -14.05 35.13 30.88
C LYS A 253 -12.76 34.35 30.64
N THR A 254 -12.85 33.03 30.74
CA THR A 254 -11.74 32.10 30.47
C THR A 254 -11.81 31.59 29.04
N LEU A 255 -10.69 31.65 28.31
CA LEU A 255 -10.52 31.09 26.98
C LEU A 255 -9.64 29.84 27.07
N THR A 256 -9.96 28.81 26.28
CA THR A 256 -9.02 27.70 26.01
C THR A 256 -8.31 27.98 24.69
N LEU A 257 -7.01 27.72 24.65
CA LEU A 257 -6.15 28.00 23.50
C LEU A 257 -5.68 26.72 22.83
N ASP A 258 -5.76 26.69 21.50
CA ASP A 258 -5.22 25.64 20.64
C ASP A 258 -3.74 25.92 20.35
N TRP A 259 -2.87 24.96 20.65
CA TRP A 259 -1.42 25.06 20.42
C TRP A 259 -1.08 24.97 18.92
N ASP A 260 -0.26 25.89 18.41
CA ASP A 260 0.04 25.97 16.97
C ASP A 260 0.78 24.73 16.43
N ARG A 261 1.57 24.05 17.29
CA ARG A 261 2.20 22.77 16.97
C ARG A 261 1.22 21.59 16.89
N ILE A 262 -0.05 21.77 17.28
CA ILE A 262 -1.14 20.80 17.34
C ILE A 262 -0.90 19.64 18.33
N ARG A 263 0.18 18.87 18.17
CA ARG A 263 0.56 17.73 19.02
C ARG A 263 2.02 17.34 18.82
N ILE A 264 2.59 16.69 19.84
CA ILE A 264 3.91 16.04 19.79
C ILE A 264 3.72 14.55 20.16
N PHE A 265 4.39 13.63 19.47
CA PHE A 265 4.30 12.18 19.75
C PHE A 265 5.34 11.68 20.76
N ASP A 266 6.37 12.49 21.02
CA ASP A 266 7.44 12.22 21.98
C ASP A 266 7.15 12.86 23.35
N ASN A 267 7.26 12.09 24.43
CA ASN A 267 6.92 12.53 25.79
C ASN A 267 7.98 13.48 26.39
N GLU A 268 9.26 13.31 26.07
CA GLU A 268 10.35 14.15 26.59
C GLU A 268 10.29 15.53 25.94
N VAL A 269 10.16 15.58 24.61
CA VAL A 269 9.97 16.83 23.84
C VAL A 269 8.69 17.54 24.26
N ALA A 270 7.59 16.81 24.49
CA ALA A 270 6.35 17.37 24.98
C ALA A 270 6.49 17.97 26.41
N ASN A 271 7.28 17.33 27.27
CA ASN A 271 7.59 17.87 28.60
C ASN A 271 8.47 19.13 28.54
N ILE A 272 9.43 19.22 27.63
CA ILE A 272 10.24 20.43 27.42
C ILE A 272 9.33 21.63 27.14
N PHE A 273 8.44 21.53 26.15
CA PHE A 273 7.48 22.59 25.83
C PHE A 273 6.51 22.89 27.00
N TYR A 274 6.04 21.86 27.71
CA TYR A 274 5.21 22.03 28.90
C TYR A 274 5.91 22.86 29.98
N GLN A 275 7.18 22.57 30.31
CA GLN A 275 7.91 23.32 31.33
C GLN A 275 8.22 24.76 30.89
N MET A 276 8.58 24.98 29.62
CA MET A 276 8.82 26.32 29.06
C MET A 276 7.60 27.24 29.18
N VAL A 277 6.40 26.69 28.98
CA VAL A 277 5.12 27.43 29.05
C VAL A 277 4.59 27.51 30.48
N LYS A 278 4.71 26.46 31.30
CA LYS A 278 4.26 26.42 32.71
C LYS A 278 4.87 27.51 33.58
N GLN A 279 6.09 27.94 33.28
CA GLN A 279 6.79 29.01 34.00
C GLN A 279 6.32 30.43 33.63
N LYS A 280 5.32 30.58 32.75
CA LYS A 280 4.82 31.88 32.28
C LYS A 280 3.44 32.17 32.90
N THR A 281 3.31 33.35 33.50
CA THR A 281 2.08 33.86 34.11
C THR A 281 1.19 34.63 33.13
N GLU A 282 1.74 35.03 31.97
CA GLU A 282 1.09 35.93 31.01
C GLU A 282 1.14 35.36 29.58
N ALA A 283 0.08 35.65 28.84
CA ALA A 283 -0.05 35.38 27.41
C ALA A 283 -0.31 36.70 26.67
N ILE A 284 0.59 37.06 25.75
CA ILE A 284 0.53 38.34 25.02
C ILE A 284 -0.16 38.11 23.68
N VAL A 285 -1.16 38.92 23.35
CA VAL A 285 -1.84 38.87 22.05
C VAL A 285 -0.94 39.46 20.97
N THR A 286 -0.39 38.61 20.11
CA THR A 286 0.51 39.02 19.02
C THR A 286 -0.22 39.39 17.73
N ASN A 287 -1.42 38.86 17.51
CA ASN A 287 -2.21 39.15 16.31
C ASN A 287 -3.72 38.94 16.56
N VAL A 288 -4.55 39.77 15.92
CA VAL A 288 -6.01 39.66 15.92
C VAL A 288 -6.48 39.79 14.49
N THR A 289 -6.92 38.68 13.89
CA THR A 289 -7.43 38.67 12.52
C THR A 289 -8.94 38.44 12.51
N LYS A 290 -9.68 39.43 12.01
CA LYS A 290 -11.12 39.33 11.73
C LYS A 290 -11.29 39.28 10.22
N LYS A 291 -11.89 38.22 9.69
CA LYS A 291 -12.10 38.03 8.24
C LYS A 291 -13.53 37.57 7.98
N GLU A 292 -14.26 38.29 7.13
CA GLU A 292 -15.52 37.79 6.58
C GLU A 292 -15.26 36.53 5.74
N LYS A 293 -16.08 35.51 5.95
CA LYS A 293 -16.10 34.26 5.18
C LYS A 293 -17.54 33.93 4.83
N ALA A 294 -17.73 33.22 3.72
CA ALA A 294 -19.01 32.64 3.34
C ALA A 294 -18.94 31.11 3.45
N LYS A 295 -19.96 30.50 4.07
CA LYS A 295 -20.28 29.09 3.87
C LYS A 295 -21.22 29.02 2.67
N GLN A 296 -20.71 28.48 1.57
CA GLN A 296 -21.45 28.44 0.31
C GLN A 296 -22.68 27.54 0.43
N ARG A 297 -23.79 27.98 -0.16
CA ARG A 297 -25.02 27.18 -0.34
C ARG A 297 -24.75 25.91 -1.17
N PRO A 298 -25.61 24.88 -1.10
CA PRO A 298 -25.39 23.63 -1.83
C PRO A 298 -25.43 23.80 -3.37
N LEU A 299 -24.91 22.80 -4.08
CA LEU A 299 -25.20 22.59 -5.50
C LEU A 299 -26.65 22.07 -5.67
N ALA A 300 -27.16 22.03 -6.89
CA ALA A 300 -28.45 21.38 -7.15
C ALA A 300 -28.39 19.89 -6.80
N LEU A 301 -29.52 19.33 -6.37
CA LEU A 301 -29.59 18.00 -5.78
C LEU A 301 -29.57 16.92 -6.88
N ASN A 302 -28.64 15.97 -6.76
CA ASN A 302 -28.59 14.75 -7.58
C ASN A 302 -28.89 13.50 -6.73
N THR A 303 -28.99 12.34 -7.36
CA THR A 303 -29.32 11.07 -6.68
C THR A 303 -28.32 10.71 -5.59
N VAL A 304 -27.04 10.93 -5.85
CA VAL A 304 -25.95 10.59 -4.93
C VAL A 304 -26.09 11.37 -3.62
N GLU A 305 -26.22 12.70 -3.68
CA GLU A 305 -26.33 13.51 -2.47
C GLU A 305 -27.66 13.27 -1.73
N LEU A 306 -28.76 13.02 -2.47
CA LEU A 306 -30.03 12.60 -1.86
C LEU A 306 -29.88 11.31 -1.04
N MET A 307 -29.25 10.27 -1.60
CA MET A 307 -29.02 9.01 -0.87
C MET A 307 -28.08 9.17 0.33
N ARG A 308 -27.03 9.99 0.20
CA ARG A 308 -26.08 10.27 1.30
C ARG A 308 -26.77 10.94 2.47
N VAL A 309 -27.53 12.01 2.22
CA VAL A 309 -28.25 12.75 3.27
C VAL A 309 -29.44 11.95 3.82
N ALA A 310 -30.11 11.14 2.99
CA ALA A 310 -31.14 10.23 3.48
C ALA A 310 -30.57 9.20 4.48
N SER A 311 -29.38 8.64 4.21
CA SER A 311 -28.66 7.80 5.17
C SER A 311 -28.23 8.58 6.43
N SER A 312 -27.41 9.62 6.27
CA SER A 312 -26.73 10.26 7.41
C SER A 312 -27.61 11.20 8.23
N GLY A 313 -28.65 11.78 7.63
CA GLY A 313 -29.54 12.76 8.26
C GLY A 313 -30.95 12.24 8.53
N LEU A 314 -31.51 11.39 7.65
CA LEU A 314 -32.88 10.88 7.78
C LEU A 314 -32.96 9.43 8.29
N ASN A 315 -31.82 8.77 8.50
CA ASN A 315 -31.67 7.36 8.90
C ASN A 315 -32.35 6.35 7.95
N MET A 316 -32.42 6.66 6.65
CA MET A 316 -32.98 5.78 5.62
C MET A 316 -31.88 5.09 4.81
N GLY A 317 -31.99 3.76 4.63
CA GLY A 317 -31.11 3.05 3.71
C GLY A 317 -31.30 3.51 2.25
N PRO A 318 -30.27 3.51 1.39
CA PRO A 318 -30.34 4.12 0.06
C PRO A 318 -31.48 3.59 -0.84
N HIS A 319 -31.73 2.28 -0.80
CA HIS A 319 -32.84 1.65 -1.52
C HIS A 319 -34.22 2.10 -1.03
N HIS A 320 -34.39 2.34 0.28
CA HIS A 320 -35.64 2.86 0.85
C HIS A 320 -35.87 4.31 0.42
N ALA A 321 -34.82 5.14 0.52
CA ALA A 321 -34.85 6.54 0.08
C ALA A 321 -35.21 6.68 -1.41
N MET A 322 -34.64 5.83 -2.28
CA MET A 322 -34.95 5.84 -3.72
C MET A 322 -36.37 5.35 -4.03
N SER A 323 -36.86 4.32 -3.35
CA SER A 323 -38.26 3.86 -3.49
C SER A 323 -39.26 4.96 -3.10
N ILE A 324 -38.97 5.72 -2.04
CA ILE A 324 -39.76 6.89 -1.64
C ILE A 324 -39.67 8.01 -2.68
N ALA A 325 -38.48 8.29 -3.21
CA ALA A 325 -38.29 9.32 -4.23
C ALA A 325 -39.04 8.99 -5.53
N GLU A 326 -38.97 7.75 -6.01
CA GLU A 326 -39.73 7.28 -7.18
C GLU A 326 -41.26 7.40 -6.96
N LYS A 327 -41.75 7.10 -5.76
CA LYS A 327 -43.15 7.30 -5.38
C LYS A 327 -43.56 8.77 -5.41
N LEU A 328 -42.74 9.68 -4.86
CA LEU A 328 -42.98 11.13 -4.90
C LEU A 328 -42.99 11.67 -6.33
N TYR A 329 -42.07 11.22 -7.17
CA TYR A 329 -42.03 11.53 -8.60
C TYR A 329 -43.30 11.02 -9.30
N THR A 330 -43.71 9.77 -9.06
CA THR A 330 -44.91 9.14 -9.64
C THR A 330 -46.21 9.87 -9.25
N GLN A 331 -46.19 10.59 -8.13
CA GLN A 331 -47.29 11.45 -7.65
C GLN A 331 -47.18 12.92 -8.13
N GLY A 332 -46.13 13.27 -8.88
CA GLY A 332 -45.89 14.62 -9.39
C GLY A 332 -45.31 15.62 -8.38
N TYR A 333 -44.86 15.16 -7.20
CA TYR A 333 -44.30 16.04 -6.17
C TYR A 333 -42.85 16.47 -6.44
N ILE A 334 -42.05 15.62 -7.09
CA ILE A 334 -40.67 15.92 -7.47
C ILE A 334 -40.38 15.59 -8.93
N SER A 335 -39.30 16.16 -9.49
CA SER A 335 -38.71 15.70 -10.75
C SER A 335 -38.07 14.31 -10.59
N TYR A 336 -37.72 13.68 -11.72
CA TYR A 336 -37.22 12.32 -11.74
C TYR A 336 -35.98 12.15 -10.83
N PRO A 337 -35.97 11.17 -9.90
CA PRO A 337 -35.00 11.14 -8.81
C PRO A 337 -33.69 10.42 -9.16
N ARG A 338 -33.58 9.87 -10.37
CA ARG A 338 -32.39 9.19 -10.91
C ARG A 338 -31.71 10.12 -11.90
N THR A 339 -30.75 10.90 -11.41
CA THR A 339 -29.95 11.84 -12.19
C THR A 339 -28.59 12.09 -11.54
N GLU A 340 -27.56 12.25 -12.36
CA GLU A 340 -26.21 12.66 -11.94
C GLU A 340 -26.03 14.18 -11.99
N THR A 341 -26.91 14.90 -12.70
CA THR A 341 -26.86 16.35 -12.94
C THR A 341 -27.06 17.20 -11.67
N THR A 342 -26.19 18.20 -11.51
CA THR A 342 -26.14 19.16 -10.39
C THR A 342 -26.23 20.63 -10.85
N SER A 343 -26.58 20.86 -12.11
CA SER A 343 -26.79 22.17 -12.72
C SER A 343 -28.20 22.28 -13.29
N TYR A 344 -28.89 23.40 -13.06
CA TYR A 344 -30.19 23.65 -13.70
C TYR A 344 -29.98 24.09 -15.17
N PRO A 345 -30.79 23.59 -16.13
CA PRO A 345 -30.81 24.09 -17.50
C PRO A 345 -31.16 25.59 -17.59
N GLU A 346 -30.67 26.29 -18.63
CA GLU A 346 -30.88 27.74 -18.77
C GLU A 346 -32.36 28.14 -18.97
N ASN A 347 -33.17 27.23 -19.50
CA ASN A 347 -34.62 27.39 -19.69
C ASN A 347 -35.47 26.91 -18.50
N PHE A 348 -34.84 26.49 -17.39
CA PHE A 348 -35.54 25.92 -16.24
C PHE A 348 -36.25 27.00 -15.41
N ASP A 349 -37.53 26.78 -15.10
CA ASP A 349 -38.41 27.78 -14.49
C ASP A 349 -38.27 27.83 -12.95
N ILE A 350 -37.06 28.19 -12.50
CA ILE A 350 -36.69 28.25 -11.09
C ILE A 350 -37.65 29.18 -10.31
N ARG A 351 -38.03 30.33 -10.89
CA ARG A 351 -38.90 31.30 -10.21
C ARG A 351 -40.34 30.79 -10.10
N GLY A 352 -40.88 30.14 -11.13
CA GLY A 352 -42.19 29.50 -11.07
C GLY A 352 -42.25 28.40 -10.00
N ILE A 353 -41.24 27.52 -9.96
CA ILE A 353 -41.17 26.43 -8.96
C ILE A 353 -41.02 27.01 -7.54
N LEU A 354 -40.18 28.04 -7.35
CA LEU A 354 -40.06 28.73 -6.07
C LEU A 354 -41.39 29.39 -5.65
N GLN A 355 -42.13 29.97 -6.60
CA GLN A 355 -43.44 30.58 -6.33
C GLN A 355 -44.50 29.57 -5.86
N LEU A 356 -44.45 28.30 -6.29
CA LEU A 356 -45.33 27.25 -5.77
C LEU A 356 -45.10 27.00 -4.27
N GLN A 357 -43.84 27.08 -3.83
CA GLN A 357 -43.44 26.82 -2.45
C GLN A 357 -43.76 27.96 -1.47
N SER A 358 -44.16 29.15 -1.97
CA SER A 358 -44.42 30.34 -1.15
C SER A 358 -45.65 30.22 -0.22
N LYS A 359 -46.45 29.17 -0.37
CA LYS A 359 -47.65 28.89 0.43
C LYS A 359 -47.43 27.82 1.51
N SER A 360 -46.22 27.27 1.65
CA SER A 360 -45.90 26.31 2.70
C SER A 360 -45.91 26.95 4.09
N SER A 361 -46.51 26.27 5.08
CA SER A 361 -46.42 26.66 6.50
C SER A 361 -45.02 26.48 7.10
N GLU A 362 -44.17 25.67 6.46
CA GLU A 362 -42.89 25.19 7.01
C GLU A 362 -41.66 25.98 6.50
N TRP A 363 -41.83 26.78 5.43
CA TRP A 363 -40.80 27.62 4.78
C TRP A 363 -41.35 28.75 3.88
N GLY A 364 -42.67 28.93 3.78
CA GLY A 364 -43.27 29.87 2.81
C GLY A 364 -42.89 31.33 3.04
N LYS A 365 -42.57 31.71 4.28
CA LYS A 365 -42.07 33.04 4.61
C LYS A 365 -40.68 33.29 4.02
N ASP A 366 -39.71 32.40 4.24
CA ASP A 366 -38.37 32.51 3.65
C ASP A 366 -38.42 32.54 2.12
N VAL A 367 -39.35 31.80 1.52
CA VAL A 367 -39.61 31.84 0.07
C VAL A 367 -40.17 33.19 -0.39
N GLN A 368 -41.05 33.83 0.38
CA GLN A 368 -41.54 35.18 0.10
C GLN A 368 -40.42 36.23 0.23
N ASP A 369 -39.60 36.15 1.28
CA ASP A 369 -38.40 36.99 1.47
C ASP A 369 -37.44 36.87 0.27
N LEU A 370 -37.21 35.66 -0.25
CA LEU A 370 -36.41 35.41 -1.44
C LEU A 370 -37.02 36.04 -2.70
N LEU A 371 -38.31 35.77 -2.97
CA LEU A 371 -39.03 36.27 -4.14
C LEU A 371 -39.15 37.81 -4.18
N SER A 372 -39.07 38.47 -3.02
CA SER A 372 -39.10 39.93 -2.88
C SER A 372 -37.84 40.64 -3.41
N GLY A 373 -36.71 39.94 -3.52
CA GLY A 373 -35.46 40.49 -4.07
C GLY A 373 -34.16 39.88 -3.58
N THR A 374 -34.18 38.96 -2.60
CA THR A 374 -32.96 38.33 -2.06
C THR A 374 -32.59 36.99 -2.74
N MET A 375 -33.43 36.49 -3.64
CA MET A 375 -33.14 35.34 -4.51
C MET A 375 -31.91 35.59 -5.40
N ILE A 376 -30.95 34.66 -5.39
CA ILE A 376 -29.78 34.69 -6.27
C ILE A 376 -29.80 33.53 -7.27
N ARG A 377 -29.00 33.66 -8.34
CA ARG A 377 -28.81 32.56 -9.30
C ARG A 377 -28.20 31.33 -8.60
N PRO A 378 -28.63 30.10 -8.96
CA PRO A 378 -28.04 28.89 -8.41
C PRO A 378 -26.55 28.76 -8.77
N ARG A 379 -25.83 27.92 -8.04
CA ARG A 379 -24.44 27.57 -8.37
C ARG A 379 -24.41 26.77 -9.66
N LYS A 380 -23.43 27.04 -10.54
CA LYS A 380 -23.13 26.16 -11.68
C LYS A 380 -22.57 24.84 -11.15
N GLY A 381 -23.22 23.72 -11.50
CA GLY A 381 -22.75 22.37 -11.21
C GLY A 381 -22.24 21.67 -12.46
N HIS A 382 -22.34 20.33 -12.45
CA HIS A 382 -22.19 19.48 -13.63
C HIS A 382 -23.56 19.25 -14.29
N ASP A 383 -23.55 19.08 -15.61
CA ASP A 383 -24.68 18.67 -16.44
C ASP A 383 -24.23 17.40 -17.16
N ALA A 384 -24.95 16.30 -16.93
CA ALA A 384 -24.68 14.98 -17.49
C ALA A 384 -25.51 14.70 -18.77
N GLY A 385 -26.44 15.60 -19.14
CA GLY A 385 -27.31 15.44 -20.30
C GLY A 385 -28.47 14.44 -20.11
N ASP A 386 -28.75 14.04 -18.86
CA ASP A 386 -29.78 13.08 -18.47
C ASP A 386 -31.12 13.75 -18.14
N HIS A 387 -31.14 14.54 -17.06
CA HIS A 387 -32.33 15.12 -16.44
C HIS A 387 -31.97 16.41 -15.70
N PRO A 388 -32.93 17.33 -15.48
CA PRO A 388 -32.75 18.42 -14.51
C PRO A 388 -32.59 17.88 -13.08
N PRO A 389 -31.93 18.62 -12.18
CA PRO A 389 -31.77 18.24 -10.78
C PRO A 389 -33.09 17.92 -10.05
N ILE A 390 -32.98 17.16 -8.96
CA ILE A 390 -34.13 16.73 -8.14
C ILE A 390 -34.77 17.96 -7.47
N THR A 391 -36.00 18.28 -7.87
CA THR A 391 -36.70 19.54 -7.53
C THR A 391 -38.16 19.34 -7.13
N PRO A 392 -38.74 20.21 -6.28
CA PRO A 392 -40.10 20.07 -5.74
C PRO A 392 -41.16 20.64 -6.70
N MET A 393 -41.55 19.85 -7.70
CA MET A 393 -42.41 20.25 -8.83
C MET A 393 -43.87 20.59 -8.47
N LYS A 394 -44.36 20.15 -7.30
CA LYS A 394 -45.68 20.47 -6.75
C LYS A 394 -45.55 20.69 -5.24
N LEU A 395 -46.26 21.69 -4.70
CA LEU A 395 -46.41 21.86 -3.25
C LEU A 395 -47.13 20.64 -2.63
N ALA A 396 -46.57 20.09 -1.56
CA ALA A 396 -47.22 19.13 -0.67
C ALA A 396 -47.37 19.70 0.75
N THR A 397 -48.40 19.25 1.46
CA THR A 397 -48.55 19.43 2.92
C THR A 397 -48.19 18.16 3.68
N ARG A 398 -47.84 18.30 4.95
CA ARG A 398 -47.51 17.18 5.86
C ARG A 398 -48.67 16.23 6.15
N SER A 399 -49.89 16.61 5.75
CA SER A 399 -51.11 15.80 5.76
C SER A 399 -51.35 14.99 4.48
N GLU A 400 -50.70 15.33 3.36
CA GLU A 400 -50.81 14.59 2.08
C GLU A 400 -49.84 13.39 1.99
N LEU A 401 -48.76 13.41 2.77
CA LEU A 401 -47.65 12.47 2.69
C LEU A 401 -47.45 11.73 4.02
N ASP A 402 -47.17 10.42 3.96
CA ASP A 402 -46.71 9.66 5.12
C ASP A 402 -45.35 10.16 5.65
N ALA A 403 -45.01 9.75 6.88
CA ALA A 403 -43.89 10.30 7.63
C ALA A 403 -42.52 10.17 6.95
N ASP A 404 -42.32 9.15 6.11
CA ASP A 404 -41.06 8.97 5.36
C ASP A 404 -41.07 9.71 4.02
N SER A 405 -42.21 9.69 3.31
CA SER A 405 -42.40 10.48 2.09
C SER A 405 -42.30 12.00 2.38
N TRP A 406 -42.80 12.45 3.52
CA TRP A 406 -42.64 13.83 3.98
C TRP A 406 -41.17 14.20 4.25
N LYS A 407 -40.38 13.35 4.91
CA LYS A 407 -38.94 13.65 5.18
C LYS A 407 -38.14 13.87 3.90
N ILE A 408 -38.35 13.04 2.89
CA ILE A 408 -37.69 13.19 1.59
C ILE A 408 -38.19 14.44 0.86
N TYR A 409 -39.50 14.70 0.84
CA TYR A 409 -40.07 15.90 0.23
C TYR A 409 -39.63 17.22 0.90
N ASP A 410 -39.62 17.27 2.24
CA ASP A 410 -39.12 18.41 3.04
C ASP A 410 -37.64 18.67 2.72
N TYR A 411 -36.80 17.63 2.71
CA TYR A 411 -35.39 17.79 2.37
C TYR A 411 -35.18 18.30 0.92
N VAL A 412 -35.83 17.69 -0.08
CA VAL A 412 -35.77 18.15 -1.49
C VAL A 412 -36.24 19.61 -1.60
N SER A 413 -37.31 19.98 -0.90
CA SER A 413 -37.87 21.34 -0.93
C SER A 413 -36.92 22.36 -0.30
N ARG A 414 -36.44 22.09 0.93
CA ARG A 414 -35.52 22.96 1.67
C ARG A 414 -34.17 23.09 0.95
N HIS A 415 -33.67 22.01 0.35
CA HIS A 415 -32.44 22.02 -0.43
C HIS A 415 -32.59 22.82 -1.73
N PHE A 416 -33.70 22.66 -2.47
CA PHE A 416 -33.99 23.50 -3.65
C PHE A 416 -34.00 24.99 -3.29
N ILE A 417 -34.75 25.39 -2.26
CA ILE A 417 -34.82 26.78 -1.78
C ILE A 417 -33.42 27.27 -1.37
N ALA A 418 -32.62 26.43 -0.72
CA ALA A 418 -31.24 26.78 -0.36
C ALA A 418 -30.33 27.04 -1.57
N THR A 419 -30.50 26.36 -2.72
CA THR A 419 -29.66 26.61 -3.91
C THR A 419 -29.83 28.02 -4.49
N VAL A 420 -30.98 28.67 -4.23
CA VAL A 420 -31.33 30.02 -4.71
C VAL A 420 -31.31 31.09 -3.62
N ALA A 421 -31.06 30.70 -2.37
CA ALA A 421 -30.82 31.61 -1.24
C ALA A 421 -29.36 32.10 -1.21
N PRO A 422 -29.05 33.24 -0.56
CA PRO A 422 -27.67 33.70 -0.43
C PRO A 422 -26.78 32.77 0.41
N ASP A 423 -25.47 32.81 0.17
CA ASP A 423 -24.47 32.09 0.95
C ASP A 423 -24.42 32.63 2.40
N MET A 424 -24.25 31.75 3.39
CA MET A 424 -24.24 32.14 4.81
C MET A 424 -22.95 32.89 5.15
N LYS A 425 -23.05 34.16 5.58
CA LYS A 425 -21.91 35.03 5.91
C LYS A 425 -21.59 35.01 7.41
N TYR A 426 -20.31 34.95 7.74
CA TYR A 426 -19.83 35.02 9.12
C TYR A 426 -18.46 35.70 9.19
N ILE A 427 -18.18 36.39 10.29
CA ILE A 427 -16.83 36.84 10.62
C ILE A 427 -16.14 35.70 11.36
N GLN A 428 -15.06 35.18 10.76
CA GLN A 428 -14.09 34.37 11.49
C GLN A 428 -13.13 35.32 12.20
N THR A 429 -13.14 35.28 13.53
CA THR A 429 -12.07 35.85 14.35
C THR A 429 -11.06 34.75 14.68
N VAL A 430 -9.77 35.06 14.57
CA VAL A 430 -8.66 34.26 15.09
C VAL A 430 -7.71 35.19 15.83
N ILE A 431 -7.46 34.88 17.10
CA ILE A 431 -6.56 35.61 17.99
C ILE A 431 -5.33 34.72 18.22
N SER A 432 -4.13 35.26 17.99
CA SER A 432 -2.86 34.58 18.25
C SER A 432 -2.25 35.11 19.56
N PHE A 433 -1.79 34.19 20.39
CA PHE A 433 -1.17 34.45 21.69
C PHE A 433 0.25 33.90 21.70
N GLN A 434 1.15 34.60 22.38
CA GLN A 434 2.52 34.16 22.62
C GLN A 434 2.73 33.95 24.12
N ILE A 435 3.29 32.79 24.48
CA ILE A 435 3.54 32.39 25.87
C ILE A 435 4.97 31.86 25.98
N GLY A 436 5.90 32.75 26.34
CA GLY A 436 7.32 32.49 26.17
C GLY A 436 7.68 32.40 24.68
N GLU A 437 8.28 31.29 24.26
CA GLU A 437 8.64 31.04 22.86
C GLU A 437 7.53 30.32 22.07
N GLU A 438 6.49 29.81 22.74
CA GLU A 438 5.41 29.05 22.11
C GLU A 438 4.22 29.93 21.69
N THR A 439 3.67 29.62 20.52
CA THR A 439 2.49 30.30 19.95
C THR A 439 1.23 29.43 20.08
N PHE A 440 0.13 30.09 20.41
CA PHE A 440 -1.20 29.49 20.54
C PHE A 440 -2.24 30.33 19.79
N THR A 441 -3.40 29.76 19.51
CA THR A 441 -4.52 30.47 18.90
C THR A 441 -5.83 30.22 19.63
N CYS A 442 -6.79 31.14 19.48
CA CYS A 442 -8.20 30.90 19.78
C CYS A 442 -9.02 31.39 18.59
N SER A 443 -10.05 30.65 18.19
CA SER A 443 -10.89 31.01 17.05
C SER A 443 -12.38 30.93 17.39
N GLY A 444 -13.17 31.83 16.80
CA GLY A 444 -14.61 31.88 16.99
C GLY A 444 -15.29 32.55 15.82
N LYS A 445 -16.55 32.17 15.57
CA LYS A 445 -17.35 32.64 14.42
C LYS A 445 -18.53 33.47 14.91
N THR A 446 -18.65 34.69 14.37
CA THR A 446 -19.83 35.54 14.59
C THR A 446 -20.66 35.55 13.32
N LEU A 447 -21.92 35.13 13.40
CA LEU A 447 -22.85 35.14 12.27
C LEU A 447 -23.12 36.58 11.81
N VAL A 448 -23.14 36.81 10.50
CA VAL A 448 -23.49 38.10 9.88
C VAL A 448 -24.80 37.97 9.11
N ASP A 449 -24.93 36.92 8.30
CA ASP A 449 -26.17 36.58 7.58
C ASP A 449 -26.34 35.05 7.56
N PRO A 450 -27.44 34.48 8.09
CA PRO A 450 -27.72 33.04 7.95
C PRO A 450 -27.89 32.59 6.49
N GLY A 451 -28.33 33.47 5.59
CA GLY A 451 -28.61 33.12 4.20
C GLY A 451 -29.43 31.82 4.06
N TYR A 452 -28.93 30.87 3.28
CA TYR A 452 -29.56 29.56 3.08
C TYR A 452 -29.75 28.72 4.36
N THR A 453 -29.02 28.97 5.45
CA THR A 453 -29.18 28.21 6.70
C THR A 453 -30.38 28.67 7.53
N LYS A 454 -31.16 29.67 7.08
CA LYS A 454 -32.53 29.88 7.57
C LYS A 454 -33.41 28.65 7.29
N VAL A 455 -33.42 28.20 6.02
CA VAL A 455 -34.28 27.09 5.56
C VAL A 455 -33.66 25.71 5.82
N MET A 456 -32.31 25.61 5.81
CA MET A 456 -31.54 24.42 6.21
C MET A 456 -30.88 24.64 7.59
N SER A 457 -31.67 24.70 8.65
CA SER A 457 -31.23 25.03 10.01
C SER A 457 -30.15 24.09 10.57
N TRP A 458 -30.16 22.81 10.20
CA TRP A 458 -29.12 21.83 10.55
C TRP A 458 -27.75 22.11 9.89
N GLN A 459 -27.67 23.08 8.98
CA GLN A 459 -26.41 23.59 8.44
C GLN A 459 -26.00 24.97 8.98
N ALA A 460 -26.76 25.56 9.90
CA ALA A 460 -26.36 26.80 10.57
C ALA A 460 -25.06 26.64 11.37
N LEU A 461 -24.44 27.75 11.75
CA LEU A 461 -23.40 27.73 12.77
C LEU A 461 -24.01 27.37 14.12
N SER A 462 -23.32 26.52 14.89
CA SER A 462 -23.54 26.42 16.33
C SER A 462 -23.34 27.79 16.98
N VAL A 463 -24.05 28.03 18.09
CA VAL A 463 -23.83 29.22 18.93
C VAL A 463 -22.50 29.08 19.67
N GLU A 464 -21.40 29.33 18.94
CA GLU A 464 -20.10 29.59 19.52
C GLU A 464 -20.21 30.87 20.36
N GLU A 465 -19.69 30.87 21.58
CA GLU A 465 -19.61 32.11 22.35
C GLU A 465 -18.76 33.13 21.60
N THR A 466 -19.21 34.39 21.55
CA THR A 466 -18.40 35.47 21.01
C THR A 466 -17.08 35.57 21.77
N LEU A 467 -15.98 35.63 21.02
CA LEU A 467 -14.68 35.93 21.59
C LEU A 467 -14.68 37.36 22.16
N PRO A 468 -13.99 37.60 23.29
CA PRO A 468 -13.80 38.94 23.83
C PRO A 468 -13.02 39.81 22.85
N ASP A 469 -13.30 41.12 22.84
CA ASP A 469 -12.62 42.06 21.97
C ASP A 469 -11.23 42.41 22.55
N LEU A 470 -10.23 41.64 22.12
CA LEU A 470 -8.83 41.83 22.47
C LEU A 470 -8.08 42.57 21.36
N LYS A 471 -7.00 43.25 21.72
CA LYS A 471 -6.10 44.03 20.85
C LYS A 471 -4.70 43.43 20.87
N LYS A 472 -3.86 43.81 19.90
CA LYS A 472 -2.44 43.46 19.89
C LYS A 472 -1.73 44.13 21.07
N GLU A 473 -0.79 43.41 21.69
CA GLU A 473 -0.11 43.70 22.95
C GLU A 473 -0.97 43.60 24.23
N ASP A 474 -2.25 43.19 24.16
CA ASP A 474 -3.01 42.85 25.37
C ASP A 474 -2.38 41.65 26.08
N ALA A 475 -2.12 41.76 27.39
CA ALA A 475 -1.63 40.68 28.24
C ALA A 475 -2.77 40.05 29.03
N LEU A 476 -2.90 38.71 28.98
CA LEU A 476 -3.89 37.95 29.72
C LEU A 476 -3.20 37.00 30.71
N THR A 477 -3.79 36.80 31.89
CA THR A 477 -3.25 35.87 32.89
C THR A 477 -3.45 34.43 32.45
N VAL A 478 -2.38 33.64 32.46
CA VAL A 478 -2.42 32.19 32.25
C VAL A 478 -2.98 31.53 33.51
N SER A 479 -4.17 30.93 33.40
CA SER A 479 -4.91 30.36 34.53
C SER A 479 -4.82 28.84 34.62
N GLU A 480 -4.50 28.15 33.53
CA GLU A 480 -4.24 26.70 33.55
C GLU A 480 -3.26 26.30 32.44
N VAL A 481 -2.24 25.49 32.75
CA VAL A 481 -1.36 24.83 31.77
C VAL A 481 -1.36 23.33 32.05
N LYS A 482 -1.85 22.53 31.10
CA LYS A 482 -1.91 21.06 31.19
C LYS A 482 -1.31 20.42 29.96
N LEU A 483 -0.38 19.50 30.16
CA LEU A 483 0.00 18.54 29.12
C LEU A 483 -1.03 17.40 29.12
N LEU A 484 -1.75 17.23 28.02
CA LEU A 484 -2.77 16.20 27.86
C LEU A 484 -2.21 15.05 27.01
N GLU A 485 -1.96 13.89 27.63
CA GLU A 485 -1.79 12.64 26.88
C GLU A 485 -3.12 12.23 26.25
N LYS A 486 -3.07 11.86 24.98
CA LYS A 486 -4.15 11.31 24.17
C LYS A 486 -3.59 10.15 23.34
N GLN A 487 -4.45 9.37 22.70
CA GLN A 487 -4.02 8.37 21.73
C GLN A 487 -4.72 8.59 20.40
N THR A 488 -4.07 8.24 19.29
CA THR A 488 -4.71 8.23 17.97
C THR A 488 -5.79 7.16 17.92
N SER A 489 -7.00 7.50 17.51
CA SER A 489 -8.08 6.53 17.28
C SER A 489 -7.98 5.88 15.90
N PRO A 490 -8.40 4.62 15.72
CA PRO A 490 -8.64 4.05 14.40
C PRO A 490 -9.74 4.82 13.65
N PRO A 491 -9.85 4.68 12.32
CA PRO A 491 -11.05 5.10 11.60
C PRO A 491 -12.28 4.29 12.08
N ASP A 492 -13.48 4.78 11.80
CA ASP A 492 -14.72 4.05 12.06
C ASP A 492 -15.11 3.16 10.86
N TYR A 493 -16.09 2.27 11.02
CA TYR A 493 -16.66 1.49 9.90
C TYR A 493 -17.33 2.42 8.88
N LEU A 494 -17.36 2.01 7.60
CA LEU A 494 -17.98 2.82 6.55
C LEU A 494 -19.47 3.02 6.83
N THR A 495 -19.90 4.28 6.90
CA THR A 495 -21.31 4.61 6.72
C THR A 495 -21.78 4.29 5.30
N GLU A 496 -23.07 4.01 5.11
CA GLU A 496 -23.67 3.89 3.77
C GLU A 496 -23.35 5.13 2.90
N ALA A 497 -23.34 6.33 3.49
CA ALA A 497 -22.97 7.58 2.82
C ALA A 497 -21.49 7.65 2.38
N GLU A 498 -20.54 7.14 3.17
CA GLU A 498 -19.15 6.99 2.72
C GLU A 498 -19.01 5.93 1.62
N LEU A 499 -19.74 4.82 1.72
CA LEU A 499 -19.71 3.76 0.70
C LEU A 499 -20.24 4.26 -0.66
N ILE A 500 -21.36 4.99 -0.65
CA ILE A 500 -21.86 5.71 -1.84
C ILE A 500 -20.76 6.60 -2.44
N THR A 501 -20.07 7.38 -1.59
CA THR A 501 -18.98 8.29 -2.02
C THR A 501 -17.80 7.52 -2.63
N LEU A 502 -17.49 6.32 -2.13
CA LEU A 502 -16.44 5.46 -2.67
C LEU A 502 -16.84 4.82 -4.00
N MET A 503 -18.10 4.37 -4.13
CA MET A 503 -18.62 3.80 -5.38
C MET A 503 -18.63 4.84 -6.51
N GLU A 504 -19.18 6.03 -6.27
CA GLU A 504 -19.15 7.16 -7.20
C GLU A 504 -17.71 7.52 -7.60
N LYS A 505 -16.83 7.77 -6.62
CA LYS A 505 -15.43 8.14 -6.84
C LYS A 505 -14.66 7.11 -7.68
N HIS A 506 -14.95 5.83 -7.51
CA HIS A 506 -14.32 4.75 -8.26
C HIS A 506 -15.09 4.36 -9.52
N GLY A 507 -16.19 5.05 -9.84
CA GLY A 507 -17.04 4.82 -11.01
C GLY A 507 -17.53 3.39 -11.10
N ILE A 508 -18.20 2.90 -10.03
CA ILE A 508 -18.95 1.64 -10.04
C ILE A 508 -20.37 1.87 -9.51
N GLY A 509 -21.35 1.16 -10.06
CA GLY A 509 -22.77 1.38 -9.77
C GLY A 509 -23.34 2.65 -10.41
N THR A 510 -22.87 3.05 -11.60
CA THR A 510 -23.44 4.18 -12.37
C THR A 510 -24.93 3.98 -12.67
N ASP A 511 -25.57 4.99 -13.27
CA ASP A 511 -26.98 4.89 -13.70
C ASP A 511 -27.92 4.58 -12.52
N ALA A 512 -27.65 5.21 -11.38
CA ALA A 512 -28.36 5.06 -10.11
C ALA A 512 -28.45 3.60 -9.57
N SER A 513 -27.50 2.71 -9.91
CA SER A 513 -27.50 1.31 -9.47
C SER A 513 -26.79 1.05 -8.12
N ILE A 514 -25.95 1.97 -7.62
CA ILE A 514 -25.43 2.03 -6.23
C ILE A 514 -26.38 1.48 -5.14
N PRO A 515 -27.64 1.97 -4.99
CA PRO A 515 -28.54 1.54 -3.91
C PRO A 515 -28.90 0.05 -3.99
N VAL A 516 -28.93 -0.55 -5.19
CA VAL A 516 -29.18 -1.98 -5.39
C VAL A 516 -27.98 -2.78 -4.89
N HIS A 517 -26.76 -2.40 -5.27
CA HIS A 517 -25.55 -3.13 -4.88
C HIS A 517 -25.26 -3.04 -3.36
N ILE A 518 -25.52 -1.89 -2.74
CA ILE A 518 -25.44 -1.74 -1.28
C ILE A 518 -26.52 -2.59 -0.59
N ASN A 519 -27.76 -2.57 -1.08
CA ASN A 519 -28.83 -3.41 -0.53
C ASN A 519 -28.51 -4.91 -0.66
N ASN A 520 -27.91 -5.35 -1.77
CA ASN A 520 -27.55 -6.75 -1.98
C ASN A 520 -26.52 -7.28 -0.96
N ILE A 521 -25.48 -6.50 -0.60
CA ILE A 521 -24.50 -6.95 0.41
C ILE A 521 -25.10 -7.02 1.82
N CYS A 522 -26.10 -6.20 2.12
CA CYS A 522 -26.89 -6.27 3.35
C CYS A 522 -27.83 -7.50 3.34
N GLN A 523 -28.61 -7.71 2.26
CA GLN A 523 -29.55 -8.84 2.14
C GLN A 523 -28.85 -10.20 2.13
N ARG A 524 -27.61 -10.28 1.59
CA ARG A 524 -26.77 -11.49 1.65
C ARG A 524 -26.04 -11.67 2.99
N ASN A 525 -26.27 -10.79 3.97
CA ASN A 525 -25.62 -10.81 5.28
C ASN A 525 -24.08 -10.80 5.21
N TYR A 526 -23.51 -10.07 4.25
CA TYR A 526 -22.05 -9.84 4.15
C TYR A 526 -21.61 -8.62 4.95
N VAL A 527 -22.54 -7.68 5.18
CA VAL A 527 -22.43 -6.59 6.16
C VAL A 527 -23.70 -6.54 7.00
N THR A 528 -23.57 -6.13 8.26
CA THR A 528 -24.72 -5.70 9.08
C THR A 528 -24.74 -4.18 9.21
N VAL A 529 -25.93 -3.59 9.29
CA VAL A 529 -26.11 -2.14 9.51
C VAL A 529 -26.22 -1.88 11.01
N THR A 530 -25.34 -1.02 11.52
CA THR A 530 -25.26 -0.65 12.95
C THR A 530 -25.54 0.84 13.17
N SER A 531 -25.41 1.33 14.41
CA SER A 531 -25.74 2.72 14.77
C SER A 531 -24.94 3.74 13.96
N GLY A 532 -25.62 4.80 13.50
CA GLY A 532 -25.07 5.76 12.53
C GLY A 532 -25.04 5.24 11.08
N ARG A 533 -25.78 4.16 10.77
CA ARG A 533 -25.84 3.50 9.45
C ARG A 533 -24.48 3.01 8.94
N LYS A 534 -23.69 2.45 9.85
CA LYS A 534 -22.37 1.87 9.57
C LYS A 534 -22.49 0.42 9.13
N LEU A 535 -21.77 0.07 8.09
CA LEU A 535 -21.71 -1.25 7.47
C LEU A 535 -20.53 -2.04 8.07
N VAL A 536 -20.84 -2.98 8.94
CA VAL A 536 -19.84 -3.83 9.62
C VAL A 536 -19.78 -5.19 8.90
N PRO A 537 -18.66 -5.56 8.27
CA PRO A 537 -18.51 -6.86 7.62
C PRO A 537 -18.76 -8.04 8.58
N THR A 538 -19.49 -9.04 8.10
CA THR A 538 -19.66 -10.32 8.80
C THR A 538 -18.44 -11.23 8.54
N PRO A 539 -18.24 -12.30 9.35
CA PRO A 539 -17.17 -13.26 9.09
C PRO A 539 -17.21 -13.84 7.67
N LEU A 540 -18.41 -14.07 7.12
CA LEU A 540 -18.58 -14.53 5.73
C LEU A 540 -18.16 -13.45 4.72
N GLY A 541 -18.55 -12.19 4.93
CA GLY A 541 -18.14 -11.08 4.07
C GLY A 541 -16.63 -10.87 4.03
N ILE A 542 -15.97 -10.94 5.20
CA ILE A 542 -14.51 -10.83 5.33
C ILE A 542 -13.81 -11.98 4.61
N VAL A 543 -14.18 -13.23 4.92
CA VAL A 543 -13.55 -14.44 4.34
C VAL A 543 -13.75 -14.52 2.82
N LEU A 544 -14.92 -14.12 2.31
CA LEU A 544 -15.14 -14.03 0.86
C LEU A 544 -14.18 -13.03 0.21
N VAL A 545 -14.11 -11.79 0.69
CA VAL A 545 -13.21 -10.77 0.12
C VAL A 545 -11.74 -11.18 0.24
N HIS A 546 -11.30 -11.67 1.40
CA HIS A 546 -9.92 -12.14 1.58
C HIS A 546 -9.60 -13.35 0.69
N GLY A 547 -10.56 -14.27 0.50
CA GLY A 547 -10.42 -15.41 -0.41
C GLY A 547 -10.29 -14.99 -1.88
N TYR A 548 -11.20 -14.13 -2.36
CA TYR A 548 -11.12 -13.59 -3.73
C TYR A 548 -9.81 -12.82 -3.92
N HIS A 549 -9.45 -11.91 -3.01
CA HIS A 549 -8.24 -11.08 -3.13
C HIS A 549 -6.93 -11.88 -3.00
N LYS A 550 -6.91 -12.99 -2.24
CA LYS A 550 -5.76 -13.91 -2.16
C LYS A 550 -5.55 -14.69 -3.46
N ILE A 551 -6.62 -14.95 -4.20
CA ILE A 551 -6.57 -15.63 -5.50
C ILE A 551 -6.27 -14.62 -6.62
N ASP A 552 -7.17 -13.65 -6.82
CA ASP A 552 -7.13 -12.64 -7.87
C ASP A 552 -7.71 -11.30 -7.36
N PRO A 553 -6.85 -10.31 -7.02
CA PRO A 553 -7.28 -9.00 -6.54
C PRO A 553 -8.28 -8.27 -7.45
N ASP A 554 -8.25 -8.51 -8.77
CA ASP A 554 -9.16 -7.82 -9.71
C ASP A 554 -10.64 -8.22 -9.50
N LEU A 555 -10.92 -9.35 -8.85
CA LEU A 555 -12.28 -9.78 -8.50
C LEU A 555 -12.89 -8.95 -7.35
N VAL A 556 -12.06 -8.17 -6.64
CA VAL A 556 -12.42 -7.31 -5.50
C VAL A 556 -12.16 -5.83 -5.80
N LEU A 557 -11.09 -5.50 -6.53
CA LEU A 557 -10.77 -4.12 -6.85
C LEU A 557 -11.79 -3.54 -7.86
N PRO A 558 -12.28 -2.31 -7.67
CA PRO A 558 -13.34 -1.72 -8.50
C PRO A 558 -12.92 -1.47 -9.96
N ASN A 559 -11.61 -1.56 -10.26
CA ASN A 559 -11.01 -1.22 -11.54
C ASN A 559 -11.65 -1.97 -12.72
N MET A 560 -11.89 -3.28 -12.60
CA MET A 560 -12.54 -4.05 -13.68
C MET A 560 -13.98 -3.62 -13.90
N ARG A 561 -14.79 -3.53 -12.84
CA ARG A 561 -16.20 -3.13 -12.98
C ARG A 561 -16.32 -1.71 -13.55
N SER A 562 -15.43 -0.81 -13.15
CA SER A 562 -15.38 0.55 -13.67
C SER A 562 -14.93 0.64 -15.13
N ALA A 563 -14.19 -0.34 -15.64
CA ALA A 563 -13.90 -0.46 -17.07
C ALA A 563 -15.12 -0.98 -17.84
N VAL A 564 -15.81 -1.99 -17.30
CA VAL A 564 -17.05 -2.53 -17.88
C VAL A 564 -18.15 -1.48 -17.93
N GLU A 565 -18.44 -0.75 -16.85
CA GLU A 565 -19.48 0.30 -16.83
C GLU A 565 -19.17 1.44 -17.82
N LYS A 566 -17.89 1.78 -18.02
CA LYS A 566 -17.49 2.70 -19.10
C LYS A 566 -17.74 2.14 -20.50
N GLN A 567 -17.48 0.85 -20.73
CA GLN A 567 -17.80 0.20 -22.01
C GLN A 567 -19.31 0.13 -22.25
N LEU A 568 -20.11 -0.19 -21.23
CA LEU A 568 -21.58 -0.15 -21.30
C LEU A 568 -22.08 1.27 -21.66
N ASN A 569 -21.50 2.31 -21.08
CA ASN A 569 -21.84 3.69 -21.43
C ASN A 569 -21.38 4.08 -22.86
N LEU A 570 -20.33 3.45 -23.39
CA LEU A 570 -19.94 3.62 -24.80
C LEU A 570 -20.88 2.88 -25.77
N ILE A 571 -21.47 1.75 -25.37
CA ILE A 571 -22.60 1.13 -26.11
C ILE A 571 -23.76 2.13 -26.15
N ALA A 572 -24.19 2.67 -25.00
CA ALA A 572 -25.31 3.61 -24.90
C ALA A 572 -25.15 4.86 -25.81
N LEU A 573 -23.90 5.33 -25.96
CA LEU A 573 -23.54 6.46 -26.83
C LEU A 573 -23.32 6.09 -28.31
N GLY A 574 -23.54 4.83 -28.71
CA GLY A 574 -23.31 4.35 -30.08
C GLY A 574 -21.83 4.33 -30.52
N LYS A 575 -20.90 4.26 -29.56
CA LYS A 575 -19.44 4.38 -29.77
C LYS A 575 -18.70 3.04 -29.71
N GLU A 576 -19.31 2.04 -29.09
CA GLU A 576 -18.80 0.66 -29.00
C GLU A 576 -19.88 -0.33 -29.40
N ASN A 577 -19.49 -1.47 -29.96
CA ASN A 577 -20.43 -2.50 -30.40
C ASN A 577 -20.81 -3.45 -29.25
N PHE A 578 -22.12 -3.71 -29.10
CA PHE A 578 -22.71 -4.60 -28.10
C PHE A 578 -22.05 -5.98 -28.04
N GLU A 579 -21.97 -6.70 -29.17
CA GLU A 579 -21.43 -8.07 -29.23
C GLU A 579 -19.94 -8.10 -28.89
N SER A 580 -19.18 -7.12 -29.39
CA SER A 580 -17.75 -6.96 -29.13
C SER A 580 -17.45 -6.80 -27.62
N VAL A 581 -18.14 -5.88 -26.95
CA VAL A 581 -17.98 -5.63 -25.50
C VAL A 581 -18.39 -6.84 -24.68
N LEU A 582 -19.51 -7.48 -25.04
CA LEU A 582 -20.02 -8.69 -24.38
C LEU A 582 -19.03 -9.85 -24.49
N GLN A 583 -18.58 -10.19 -25.70
CA GLN A 583 -17.64 -11.29 -25.94
C GLN A 583 -16.26 -11.02 -25.30
N HIS A 584 -15.75 -9.79 -25.38
CA HIS A 584 -14.50 -9.41 -24.73
C HIS A 584 -14.59 -9.60 -23.20
N THR A 585 -15.62 -9.05 -22.57
CA THR A 585 -15.78 -9.09 -21.12
C THR A 585 -16.02 -10.51 -20.61
N LEU A 586 -16.85 -11.30 -21.30
CA LEU A 586 -17.07 -12.71 -20.96
C LEU A 586 -15.81 -13.55 -21.14
N THR A 587 -14.97 -13.28 -22.14
CA THR A 587 -13.68 -13.95 -22.30
C THR A 587 -12.74 -13.66 -21.12
N VAL A 588 -12.62 -12.39 -20.70
CA VAL A 588 -11.80 -11.99 -19.54
C VAL A 588 -12.29 -12.65 -18.25
N PHE A 589 -13.60 -12.60 -17.96
CA PHE A 589 -14.15 -13.21 -16.76
C PHE A 589 -14.15 -14.76 -16.81
N ARG A 590 -14.23 -15.39 -17.99
CA ARG A 590 -14.07 -16.85 -18.15
C ARG A 590 -12.65 -17.28 -17.79
N LEU A 591 -11.63 -16.56 -18.24
CA LEU A 591 -10.23 -16.82 -17.90
C LEU A 591 -9.98 -16.63 -16.39
N LYS A 592 -10.50 -15.55 -15.79
CA LYS A 592 -10.43 -15.33 -14.33
C LYS A 592 -11.21 -16.39 -13.54
N PHE A 593 -12.34 -16.88 -14.05
CA PHE A 593 -13.09 -17.99 -13.44
C PHE A 593 -12.30 -19.30 -13.47
N GLN A 594 -11.71 -19.66 -14.62
CA GLN A 594 -10.86 -20.85 -14.73
C GLN A 594 -9.66 -20.79 -13.77
N TYR A 595 -9.01 -19.63 -13.68
CA TYR A 595 -7.94 -19.40 -12.71
C TYR A 595 -8.43 -19.45 -11.26
N PHE A 596 -9.63 -18.94 -10.95
CA PHE A 596 -10.25 -19.01 -9.64
C PHE A 596 -10.55 -20.46 -9.21
N VAL A 597 -11.13 -21.28 -10.11
CA VAL A 597 -11.37 -22.70 -9.88
C VAL A 597 -10.08 -23.46 -9.61
N LEU A 598 -9.01 -23.20 -10.39
CA LEU A 598 -7.70 -23.84 -10.20
C LEU A 598 -7.03 -23.47 -8.85
N ASN A 599 -7.33 -22.30 -8.30
CA ASN A 599 -6.73 -21.78 -7.06
C ASN A 599 -7.69 -21.77 -5.86
N ILE A 600 -8.84 -22.46 -5.95
CA ILE A 600 -9.91 -22.41 -4.94
C ILE A 600 -9.43 -22.78 -3.51
N ALA A 601 -8.40 -23.64 -3.40
CA ALA A 601 -7.73 -23.96 -2.14
C ALA A 601 -7.29 -22.72 -1.34
N GLY A 602 -6.90 -21.63 -2.02
CA GLY A 602 -6.53 -20.38 -1.38
C GLY A 602 -7.67 -19.73 -0.60
N MET A 603 -8.91 -19.88 -1.05
CA MET A 603 -10.12 -19.47 -0.32
C MET A 603 -10.56 -20.55 0.68
N ASP A 604 -10.42 -21.82 0.32
CA ASP A 604 -10.79 -22.98 1.15
C ASP A 604 -10.10 -22.98 2.52
N GLU A 605 -8.79 -22.69 2.55
CA GLU A 605 -7.99 -22.52 3.79
C GLU A 605 -8.56 -21.45 4.74
N LEU A 606 -9.21 -20.41 4.20
CA LEU A 606 -9.81 -19.34 5.00
C LEU A 606 -11.20 -19.73 5.49
N PHE A 607 -11.98 -20.43 4.67
CA PHE A 607 -13.28 -20.98 5.07
C PHE A 607 -13.11 -22.05 6.17
N GLU A 608 -12.14 -22.98 6.03
CA GLU A 608 -11.83 -23.96 7.06
C GLU A 608 -11.51 -23.30 8.41
N ALA A 609 -10.67 -22.25 8.40
CA ALA A 609 -10.24 -21.54 9.59
C ALA A 609 -11.35 -20.74 10.30
N SER A 610 -12.42 -20.39 9.60
CA SER A 610 -13.51 -19.55 10.10
C SER A 610 -14.83 -20.27 10.36
N PHE A 611 -15.10 -21.40 9.68
CA PHE A 611 -16.39 -22.10 9.76
C PHE A 611 -16.32 -23.55 10.25
N SER A 612 -15.12 -24.14 10.42
CA SER A 612 -14.99 -25.44 11.10
C SER A 612 -15.25 -25.30 12.61
N PRO A 613 -15.84 -26.30 13.28
CA PRO A 613 -15.97 -26.30 14.73
C PRO A 613 -14.62 -26.17 15.45
N LEU A 614 -14.56 -25.38 16.53
CA LEU A 614 -13.36 -25.24 17.37
C LEU A 614 -12.92 -26.57 18.01
N SER A 615 -13.88 -27.45 18.28
CA SER A 615 -13.68 -28.80 18.80
C SER A 615 -12.99 -29.74 17.79
N GLU A 616 -13.21 -29.54 16.49
CA GLU A 616 -12.66 -30.37 15.41
C GLU A 616 -11.35 -29.81 14.86
N SER A 617 -11.27 -28.50 14.65
CA SER A 617 -10.10 -27.80 14.11
C SER A 617 -8.88 -27.78 15.04
N GLY A 618 -7.68 -27.74 14.45
CA GLY A 618 -6.41 -27.63 15.16
C GLY A 618 -5.76 -28.97 15.55
N LYS A 619 -4.45 -28.93 15.84
CA LYS A 619 -3.64 -30.13 16.18
C LYS A 619 -3.43 -30.24 17.69
N PRO A 620 -3.59 -31.41 18.33
CA PRO A 620 -3.25 -31.61 19.75
C PRO A 620 -1.82 -31.13 20.05
N LEU A 621 -1.65 -30.33 21.11
CA LEU A 621 -0.35 -29.73 21.47
C LEU A 621 0.06 -29.95 22.93
N SER A 622 -0.84 -29.68 23.88
CA SER A 622 -0.55 -29.80 25.32
C SER A 622 -1.84 -30.00 26.12
N ARG A 623 -1.72 -30.49 27.37
CA ARG A 623 -2.86 -30.83 28.23
C ARG A 623 -3.37 -29.65 29.05
N CYS A 624 -4.70 -29.56 29.15
CA CYS A 624 -5.40 -28.63 30.03
C CYS A 624 -5.23 -29.06 31.51
N GLY A 625 -4.85 -28.15 32.41
CA GLY A 625 -4.72 -28.47 33.84
C GLY A 625 -6.05 -28.85 34.51
N LYS A 626 -7.18 -28.30 34.02
CA LYS A 626 -8.52 -28.56 34.56
C LYS A 626 -9.01 -30.01 34.30
N CYS A 627 -8.84 -30.53 33.08
CA CYS A 627 -9.41 -31.84 32.69
C CYS A 627 -8.36 -32.90 32.28
N ARG A 628 -7.08 -32.53 32.20
CA ARG A 628 -5.94 -33.38 31.79
C ARG A 628 -6.03 -34.00 30.39
N ARG A 629 -7.00 -33.56 29.57
CA ARG A 629 -7.11 -33.90 28.14
C ARG A 629 -6.32 -32.91 27.28
N TYR A 630 -5.99 -33.32 26.06
CA TYR A 630 -5.27 -32.48 25.10
C TYR A 630 -6.12 -31.30 24.62
N MET A 631 -5.48 -30.14 24.59
CA MET A 631 -5.92 -28.95 23.90
C MET A 631 -5.35 -28.93 22.48
N LYS A 632 -6.14 -28.44 21.53
CA LYS A 632 -5.77 -28.29 20.12
C LYS A 632 -5.22 -26.88 19.86
N LEU A 633 -4.04 -26.80 19.26
CA LEU A 633 -3.50 -25.55 18.70
C LEU A 633 -4.18 -25.29 17.35
N ILE A 634 -4.95 -24.21 17.30
CA ILE A 634 -5.51 -23.63 16.08
C ILE A 634 -4.50 -22.58 15.60
N ALA A 635 -3.75 -22.91 14.55
CA ALA A 635 -2.63 -22.12 14.07
C ALA A 635 -3.04 -20.85 13.30
N THR A 636 -4.26 -20.82 12.76
CA THR A 636 -4.77 -19.67 11.99
C THR A 636 -4.94 -18.43 12.85
N LYS A 637 -4.64 -17.25 12.31
CA LYS A 637 -4.65 -16.00 13.09
C LYS A 637 -6.09 -15.56 13.42
N PRO A 638 -6.37 -15.08 14.65
CA PRO A 638 -5.50 -15.10 15.83
C PRO A 638 -5.30 -16.54 16.34
N CYS A 639 -4.03 -16.92 16.48
CA CYS A 639 -3.62 -18.25 16.91
C CYS A 639 -4.06 -18.47 18.37
N ARG A 640 -4.62 -19.65 18.65
CA ARG A 640 -5.31 -19.96 19.91
C ARG A 640 -5.23 -21.43 20.25
N LEU A 641 -5.39 -21.75 21.53
CA LEU A 641 -5.31 -23.10 22.08
C LEU A 641 -6.66 -23.43 22.71
N HIS A 642 -7.41 -24.37 22.12
CA HIS A 642 -8.78 -24.71 22.52
C HIS A 642 -8.82 -26.08 23.23
N CYS A 643 -9.62 -26.20 24.29
CA CYS A 643 -9.80 -27.42 25.07
C CYS A 643 -11.20 -28.04 24.80
N PRO A 644 -11.34 -29.06 23.94
CA PRO A 644 -12.64 -29.62 23.57
C PRO A 644 -13.43 -30.26 24.72
N THR A 645 -12.79 -30.53 25.86
CA THR A 645 -13.42 -31.13 27.05
C THR A 645 -13.82 -30.09 28.11
N CYS A 646 -13.31 -28.86 28.02
CA CYS A 646 -13.73 -27.75 28.91
C CYS A 646 -14.53 -26.67 28.16
N ASP A 647 -14.57 -26.74 26.83
CA ASP A 647 -15.00 -25.67 25.92
C ASP A 647 -14.30 -24.30 26.16
N GLU A 648 -13.08 -24.35 26.71
CA GLU A 648 -12.28 -23.16 27.01
C GLU A 648 -11.26 -22.89 25.91
N THR A 649 -11.09 -21.62 25.55
CA THR A 649 -10.14 -21.17 24.52
C THR A 649 -9.17 -20.15 25.09
N PHE A 650 -7.88 -20.43 24.94
CA PHE A 650 -6.77 -19.62 25.44
C PHE A 650 -6.06 -18.90 24.29
N THR A 651 -5.84 -17.60 24.44
CA THR A 651 -4.94 -16.82 23.57
C THR A 651 -3.52 -17.32 23.76
N VAL A 652 -2.72 -17.36 22.69
CA VAL A 652 -1.28 -17.65 22.75
C VAL A 652 -0.47 -16.53 22.06
N PRO A 653 0.87 -16.46 22.23
CA PRO A 653 1.70 -15.49 21.52
C PRO A 653 1.52 -15.57 19.99
N GLN A 654 1.42 -14.41 19.34
CA GLN A 654 1.14 -14.32 17.90
C GLN A 654 2.41 -14.20 17.05
N SER A 655 2.38 -14.77 15.85
CA SER A 655 3.44 -14.65 14.83
C SER A 655 4.82 -15.20 15.22
N GLY A 656 4.85 -16.38 15.84
CA GLY A 656 6.05 -17.19 16.04
C GLY A 656 5.71 -18.69 16.18
N ASN A 657 6.72 -19.53 16.41
CA ASN A 657 6.50 -20.96 16.61
C ASN A 657 6.25 -21.29 18.10
N ILE A 658 5.29 -22.18 18.34
CA ILE A 658 4.89 -22.64 19.68
C ILE A 658 5.04 -24.17 19.72
N ARG A 659 5.69 -24.67 20.78
CA ARG A 659 5.88 -26.11 21.05
C ARG A 659 5.67 -26.43 22.53
N ILE A 660 5.42 -27.69 22.87
CA ILE A 660 5.41 -28.15 24.27
C ILE A 660 6.80 -27.96 24.91
N TYR A 661 6.85 -27.58 26.19
CA TYR A 661 8.09 -27.33 26.91
C TYR A 661 8.40 -28.45 27.92
N LYS A 662 9.20 -29.44 27.48
CA LYS A 662 9.76 -30.53 28.31
C LYS A 662 8.69 -31.35 29.09
N GLU A 663 7.43 -31.31 28.66
CA GLU A 663 6.26 -31.88 29.38
C GLU A 663 6.11 -31.37 30.84
N LEU A 664 6.75 -30.25 31.16
CA LEU A 664 6.67 -29.61 32.47
C LEU A 664 5.34 -28.88 32.63
N LYS A 665 4.86 -28.81 33.87
CA LYS A 665 3.61 -28.14 34.23
C LYS A 665 3.82 -26.85 35.00
N CYS A 666 2.84 -25.97 34.94
CA CYS A 666 2.75 -24.81 35.82
C CYS A 666 2.41 -25.26 37.26
N PRO A 667 3.18 -24.87 38.28
CA PRO A 667 2.93 -25.26 39.67
C PRO A 667 1.73 -24.54 40.31
N LEU A 668 1.05 -23.66 39.58
CA LEU A 668 -0.12 -22.90 40.03
C LEU A 668 -1.46 -23.46 39.55
N ASP A 669 -1.47 -24.16 38.41
CA ASP A 669 -2.71 -24.49 37.68
C ASP A 669 -2.71 -25.86 36.97
N ASP A 670 -1.63 -26.66 37.08
CA ASP A 670 -1.44 -27.99 36.46
C ASP A 670 -1.48 -28.01 34.90
N PHE A 671 -1.52 -26.85 34.22
CA PHE A 671 -1.42 -26.81 32.75
C PHE A 671 0.02 -27.12 32.29
N GLU A 672 0.14 -27.87 31.20
CA GLU A 672 1.42 -28.09 30.53
C GLU A 672 1.96 -26.79 29.91
N LEU A 673 3.25 -26.54 30.14
CA LEU A 673 3.95 -25.35 29.70
C LEU A 673 4.26 -25.41 28.21
N LEU A 674 4.17 -24.25 27.55
CA LEU A 674 4.51 -24.06 26.16
C LEU A 674 5.74 -23.15 26.02
N TYR A 675 6.51 -23.34 24.96
CA TYR A 675 7.66 -22.53 24.61
C TYR A 675 7.40 -21.77 23.31
N TYR A 676 7.56 -20.44 23.36
CA TYR A 676 7.39 -19.55 22.23
C TYR A 676 8.73 -19.11 21.64
N THR A 677 8.81 -18.99 20.31
CA THR A 677 9.97 -18.44 19.60
C THR A 677 9.54 -17.53 18.44
N ALA A 678 9.99 -16.27 18.46
CA ALA A 678 9.80 -15.30 17.37
C ALA A 678 10.84 -15.48 16.23
N GLY A 679 11.22 -16.73 15.92
CA GLY A 679 12.27 -17.06 14.93
C GLY A 679 13.70 -17.01 15.47
N VAL A 680 14.67 -17.37 14.62
CA VAL A 680 16.06 -17.72 15.01
C VAL A 680 16.79 -16.60 15.78
N LYS A 681 16.62 -15.35 15.37
CA LYS A 681 17.24 -14.18 16.03
C LYS A 681 16.33 -13.51 17.08
N GLY A 682 15.05 -13.90 17.15
CA GLY A 682 14.02 -13.23 17.93
C GLY A 682 13.90 -13.67 19.39
N LYS A 683 12.96 -13.00 20.09
CA LYS A 683 12.60 -13.22 21.50
C LYS A 683 11.98 -14.60 21.70
N SER A 684 12.28 -15.23 22.82
CA SER A 684 11.80 -16.58 23.17
C SER A 684 11.60 -16.68 24.68
N TYR A 685 10.60 -17.46 25.10
CA TYR A 685 10.23 -17.66 26.51
C TYR A 685 9.27 -18.84 26.70
N THR A 686 9.26 -19.41 27.91
CA THR A 686 8.23 -20.35 28.39
C THR A 686 7.00 -19.59 28.88
N PHE A 687 5.80 -20.15 28.69
CA PHE A 687 4.54 -19.63 29.23
C PHE A 687 3.57 -20.74 29.60
N CYS A 688 2.75 -20.53 30.65
CA CYS A 688 1.56 -21.34 30.92
C CYS A 688 0.37 -20.76 30.12
N PRO A 689 -0.41 -21.56 29.37
CA PRO A 689 -1.60 -21.10 28.66
C PRO A 689 -2.64 -20.41 29.56
N TYR A 690 -2.83 -20.91 30.79
CA TYR A 690 -3.80 -20.35 31.73
C TYR A 690 -3.32 -19.02 32.30
N CYS A 691 -2.16 -18.97 32.96
CA CYS A 691 -1.59 -17.72 33.49
C CYS A 691 -1.39 -16.64 32.42
N TYR A 692 -1.11 -17.00 31.16
CA TYR A 692 -0.96 -16.04 30.06
C TYR A 692 -2.28 -15.28 29.74
N ASN A 693 -3.44 -15.89 29.99
CA ASN A 693 -4.76 -15.27 29.79
C ASN A 693 -5.37 -14.73 31.09
N ASN A 694 -5.06 -15.40 32.20
CA ASN A 694 -5.58 -15.18 33.54
C ASN A 694 -4.40 -15.04 34.52
N PRO A 695 -3.68 -13.90 34.50
CA PRO A 695 -2.50 -13.70 35.32
C PRO A 695 -2.85 -13.78 36.82
N PRO A 696 -2.17 -14.62 37.61
CA PRO A 696 -2.53 -14.87 39.01
C PRO A 696 -2.11 -13.75 39.98
N PHE A 697 -1.36 -12.74 39.52
CA PHE A 697 -0.84 -11.65 40.37
C PHE A 697 -1.18 -10.28 39.78
N ARG A 698 -1.44 -9.30 40.66
CA ARG A 698 -1.91 -7.95 40.30
C ARG A 698 -0.97 -7.22 39.32
N ASP A 699 0.32 -7.44 39.47
CA ASP A 699 1.37 -6.77 38.70
C ASP A 699 1.75 -7.52 37.41
N MET A 700 1.27 -8.76 37.24
CA MET A 700 1.45 -9.54 36.03
C MET A 700 0.36 -9.16 35.01
N ARG A 701 0.76 -8.57 33.88
CA ARG A 701 -0.17 -8.19 32.81
C ARG A 701 -0.64 -9.42 32.01
N LYS A 702 -1.85 -9.36 31.46
CA LYS A 702 -2.35 -10.36 30.48
C LYS A 702 -1.44 -10.39 29.25
N LEU A 703 -1.30 -11.57 28.66
CA LEU A 703 -0.47 -11.88 27.48
C LEU A 703 1.06 -11.78 27.72
N PHE A 704 1.52 -11.98 28.95
CA PHE A 704 2.95 -12.09 29.30
C PHE A 704 3.33 -13.53 29.70
N GLY A 705 4.58 -13.92 29.38
CA GLY A 705 5.11 -15.25 29.66
C GLY A 705 5.52 -15.48 31.12
N CYS A 706 6.05 -16.67 31.42
CA CYS A 706 6.55 -16.99 32.76
C CYS A 706 7.71 -16.07 33.18
N ASN A 707 8.46 -15.51 32.24
CA ASN A 707 9.47 -14.47 32.48
C ASN A 707 8.91 -13.14 33.06
N SER A 708 7.60 -13.04 33.28
CA SER A 708 6.92 -11.95 34.00
C SER A 708 6.07 -12.45 35.18
N CYS A 709 6.12 -13.75 35.48
CA CYS A 709 5.51 -14.35 36.68
C CYS A 709 6.39 -14.04 37.90
N THR A 710 5.78 -13.69 39.03
CA THR A 710 6.45 -13.33 40.28
C THR A 710 6.34 -14.42 41.36
N HIS A 711 5.96 -15.65 41.00
CA HIS A 711 5.82 -16.73 41.97
C HIS A 711 7.14 -17.46 42.23
N PRO A 712 7.59 -17.61 43.50
CA PRO A 712 8.89 -18.22 43.81
C PRO A 712 8.98 -19.69 43.41
N THR A 713 7.89 -20.46 43.46
CA THR A 713 7.91 -21.89 43.09
C THR A 713 7.90 -22.13 41.58
N CYS A 714 7.77 -21.09 40.75
CA CYS A 714 7.78 -21.24 39.29
C CYS A 714 9.23 -21.15 38.78
N PRO A 715 9.85 -22.25 38.30
CA PRO A 715 11.27 -22.27 37.90
C PRO A 715 11.56 -21.49 36.61
N HIS A 716 10.56 -20.82 36.04
CA HIS A 716 10.67 -19.93 34.88
C HIS A 716 10.16 -18.52 35.19
N SER A 717 9.97 -18.20 36.48
CA SER A 717 9.56 -16.90 36.97
C SER A 717 10.65 -15.84 36.75
N LEU A 718 10.22 -14.59 36.79
CA LEU A 718 11.09 -13.42 36.92
C LEU A 718 11.94 -13.47 38.20
N GLN A 719 11.41 -14.05 39.29
CA GLN A 719 12.11 -14.14 40.56
C GLN A 719 13.26 -15.17 40.53
N SER A 720 13.09 -16.29 39.82
CA SER A 720 14.08 -17.38 39.74
C SER A 720 15.06 -17.25 38.57
N ASN A 721 14.83 -16.33 37.62
CA ASN A 721 15.63 -16.19 36.39
C ASN A 721 15.98 -14.73 36.03
N GLY A 722 15.54 -13.74 36.80
CA GLY A 722 15.84 -12.33 36.58
C GLY A 722 17.27 -12.00 36.99
N VAL A 723 18.05 -11.43 36.08
CA VAL A 723 19.49 -11.17 36.29
C VAL A 723 19.75 -9.70 36.62
N SER A 724 19.28 -8.78 35.76
CA SER A 724 19.58 -7.35 35.90
C SER A 724 18.53 -6.47 35.22
N ASN A 725 18.54 -5.17 35.52
CA ASN A 725 17.75 -4.19 34.80
C ASN A 725 18.18 -4.09 33.32
N CYS A 726 17.22 -3.81 32.43
CA CYS A 726 17.43 -3.69 31.00
C CYS A 726 17.89 -2.27 30.63
N SER A 727 19.07 -2.14 30.03
CA SER A 727 19.61 -0.86 29.54
C SER A 727 18.80 -0.20 28.42
N MET A 728 17.84 -0.90 27.81
CA MET A 728 17.08 -0.46 26.63
C MET A 728 15.61 -0.11 26.92
N CYS A 729 15.11 -0.27 28.15
CA CYS A 729 13.76 0.19 28.51
C CYS A 729 13.55 0.30 30.03
N GLU A 730 12.79 1.32 30.46
CA GLU A 730 12.49 1.56 31.87
C GLU A 730 11.72 0.40 32.54
N GLY A 731 12.21 -0.03 33.71
CA GLY A 731 11.64 -1.11 34.52
C GLY A 731 11.57 -2.48 33.84
N GLY A 732 12.22 -2.66 32.68
CA GLY A 732 12.39 -3.98 32.07
C GLY A 732 13.52 -4.73 32.77
N ILE A 733 13.37 -6.05 32.93
CA ILE A 733 14.39 -6.91 33.54
C ILE A 733 14.81 -7.96 32.51
N LEU A 734 16.11 -8.22 32.46
CA LEU A 734 16.75 -9.26 31.65
C LEU A 734 16.59 -10.60 32.37
N VAL A 735 15.92 -11.55 31.71
CA VAL A 735 15.57 -12.86 32.27
C VAL A 735 16.21 -13.99 31.47
N LEU A 736 16.79 -14.98 32.15
CA LEU A 736 17.42 -16.14 31.53
C LEU A 736 16.38 -17.02 30.79
N ASP A 737 16.58 -17.22 29.50
CA ASP A 737 15.78 -18.13 28.69
C ASP A 737 16.30 -19.57 28.83
N ALA A 738 15.88 -20.26 29.89
CA ALA A 738 16.23 -21.66 30.18
C ALA A 738 15.77 -22.69 29.10
N GLY A 739 15.04 -22.25 28.07
CA GLY A 739 14.68 -23.06 26.90
C GLY A 739 15.55 -22.81 25.66
N SER A 740 16.47 -21.85 25.70
CA SER A 740 17.33 -21.45 24.56
C SER A 740 18.59 -22.30 24.37
N ALA A 741 18.90 -23.19 25.31
CA ALA A 741 20.06 -24.07 25.28
C ALA A 741 20.21 -24.85 23.94
N PRO A 742 21.43 -25.00 23.40
CA PRO A 742 22.73 -24.52 23.91
C PRO A 742 23.06 -23.07 23.51
N LYS A 743 22.15 -22.34 22.86
CA LYS A 743 22.35 -20.96 22.39
C LYS A 743 21.75 -19.96 23.37
N TRP A 744 22.29 -19.98 24.58
CA TRP A 744 21.76 -19.29 25.76
C TRP A 744 21.55 -17.78 25.55
N LYS A 745 20.46 -17.26 26.13
CA LYS A 745 20.05 -15.85 26.02
C LYS A 745 19.56 -15.30 27.36
N LEU A 746 19.85 -14.03 27.61
CA LEU A 746 19.03 -13.17 28.46
C LEU A 746 18.05 -12.40 27.55
N CYS A 747 16.75 -12.49 27.82
CA CYS A 747 15.72 -11.75 27.10
C CYS A 747 15.07 -10.73 28.05
N CYS A 748 14.94 -9.46 27.63
CA CYS A 748 14.16 -8.51 28.40
C CYS A 748 12.69 -8.96 28.45
N ASN A 749 12.06 -8.94 29.63
CA ASN A 749 10.65 -9.27 29.75
C ASN A 749 9.75 -8.24 29.04
N ARG A 750 10.02 -6.94 29.20
CA ARG A 750 9.31 -5.83 28.53
C ARG A 750 9.64 -5.67 27.03
N CYS A 751 10.77 -5.07 26.68
CA CYS A 751 11.14 -4.80 25.28
C CYS A 751 11.77 -6.01 24.54
N ASP A 752 12.22 -5.79 23.30
CA ASP A 752 12.87 -6.80 22.44
C ASP A 752 14.40 -6.87 22.58
N ASN A 753 14.98 -6.30 23.64
CA ASN A 753 16.40 -6.45 23.95
C ASN A 753 16.73 -7.92 24.30
N ILE A 754 17.77 -8.47 23.65
CA ILE A 754 18.21 -9.86 23.78
C ILE A 754 19.74 -9.88 23.81
N ILE A 755 20.32 -10.33 24.92
CA ILE A 755 21.76 -10.53 25.06
C ILE A 755 22.06 -12.02 24.89
N ARG A 756 23.03 -12.37 24.03
CA ARG A 756 23.54 -13.74 23.88
C ARG A 756 24.87 -13.82 24.61
N LEU A 757 25.01 -14.80 25.50
CA LEU A 757 26.14 -14.98 26.39
C LEU A 757 26.43 -16.47 26.52
N PHE A 758 27.61 -16.81 27.06
CA PHE A 758 27.95 -18.17 27.48
C PHE A 758 27.81 -19.23 26.36
N GLU A 759 28.33 -18.91 25.17
CA GLU A 759 28.45 -19.87 24.08
C GLU A 759 29.31 -21.07 24.52
N ASP A 760 28.91 -22.28 24.13
CA ASP A 760 29.47 -23.58 24.57
C ASP A 760 29.30 -23.97 26.05
N ALA A 761 28.58 -23.18 26.87
CA ALA A 761 28.15 -23.61 28.20
C ALA A 761 27.12 -24.75 28.13
N THR A 762 27.33 -25.81 28.91
CA THR A 762 26.42 -26.98 29.00
C THR A 762 25.20 -26.76 29.89
N LYS A 763 25.33 -25.93 30.93
CA LYS A 763 24.26 -25.58 31.88
C LYS A 763 24.48 -24.16 32.39
N ILE A 764 23.39 -23.43 32.63
CA ILE A 764 23.41 -22.09 33.23
C ILE A 764 22.29 -22.01 34.27
N SER A 765 22.60 -21.41 35.42
CA SER A 765 21.65 -21.00 36.45
C SER A 765 21.80 -19.52 36.77
N VAL A 766 20.74 -18.91 37.29
CA VAL A 766 20.85 -17.65 38.05
C VAL A 766 20.97 -18.05 39.51
N ASP A 767 21.88 -17.43 40.23
CA ASP A 767 22.21 -17.76 41.61
C ASP A 767 21.52 -16.78 42.59
N GLU A 768 21.52 -17.08 43.88
CA GLU A 768 20.88 -16.23 44.90
C GLU A 768 21.76 -15.05 45.35
N ASP A 769 23.06 -15.12 45.07
CA ASP A 769 24.04 -14.06 45.36
C ASP A 769 23.98 -12.91 44.34
N THR A 770 24.13 -11.68 44.84
CA THR A 770 24.17 -10.46 44.02
C THR A 770 25.58 -9.87 43.90
N CYS A 771 25.88 -9.27 42.75
CA CYS A 771 27.07 -8.44 42.56
C CYS A 771 26.98 -7.16 43.41
N LYS A 772 27.97 -6.95 44.29
CA LYS A 772 27.99 -5.87 45.28
C LYS A 772 28.03 -4.46 44.68
N ASP A 773 28.58 -4.31 43.47
CA ASP A 773 28.75 -3.00 42.83
C ASP A 773 27.53 -2.56 42.00
N CYS A 774 26.75 -3.51 41.47
CA CYS A 774 25.66 -3.22 40.52
C CYS A 774 24.29 -3.85 40.86
N GLY A 775 24.19 -4.60 41.97
CA GLY A 775 22.94 -5.20 42.46
C GLY A 775 22.30 -6.24 41.55
N SER A 776 23.00 -6.71 40.52
CA SER A 776 22.53 -7.75 39.60
C SER A 776 22.79 -9.14 40.18
N GLN A 777 21.90 -10.11 39.94
CA GLN A 777 22.12 -11.50 40.33
C GLN A 777 23.32 -12.09 39.59
N LEU A 778 24.07 -12.97 40.26
CA LEU A 778 25.13 -13.75 39.65
C LEU A 778 24.56 -14.89 38.79
N VAL A 779 25.37 -15.36 37.83
CA VAL A 779 24.96 -16.33 36.82
C VAL A 779 26.06 -17.37 36.61
N THR A 780 25.94 -18.51 37.28
CA THR A 780 26.84 -19.66 37.09
C THR A 780 26.63 -20.29 35.72
N ALA A 781 27.71 -20.42 34.95
CA ALA A 781 27.77 -21.09 33.65
C ALA A 781 28.78 -22.24 33.68
N GLU A 782 28.29 -23.47 33.51
CA GLU A 782 29.09 -24.69 33.48
C GLU A 782 29.59 -24.98 32.06
N TYR A 783 30.88 -25.27 31.91
CA TYR A 783 31.51 -25.65 30.64
C TYR A 783 32.12 -27.04 30.73
N LYS A 784 32.20 -27.76 29.59
CA LYS A 784 33.10 -28.90 29.48
C LYS A 784 34.56 -28.42 29.54
N LYS A 785 35.43 -29.21 30.19
CA LYS A 785 36.87 -28.92 30.31
C LYS A 785 37.58 -28.73 28.96
N GLU A 786 37.02 -29.28 27.89
CA GLU A 786 37.49 -29.19 26.50
C GLU A 786 37.01 -27.91 25.77
N LYS A 787 36.09 -27.15 26.37
CA LYS A 787 35.35 -26.03 25.76
C LYS A 787 35.33 -24.75 26.60
N THR A 788 36.05 -24.72 27.72
CA THR A 788 36.23 -23.49 28.51
C THR A 788 36.96 -22.42 27.68
N LYS A 789 36.45 -21.18 27.68
CA LYS A 789 37.18 -20.03 27.11
C LYS A 789 38.28 -19.49 28.05
N PHE A 790 38.39 -20.02 29.27
CA PHE A 790 39.48 -19.76 30.21
C PHE A 790 40.52 -20.87 30.12
N GLY A 791 41.77 -20.52 29.80
CA GLY A 791 42.90 -21.44 29.71
C GLY A 791 43.72 -21.48 31.00
N GLY A 792 44.15 -22.67 31.42
CA GLY A 792 44.70 -22.89 32.76
C GLY A 792 43.60 -22.99 33.84
N ASN A 793 43.98 -23.30 35.08
CA ASN A 793 43.03 -23.43 36.20
C ASN A 793 42.62 -22.06 36.78
N ILE A 794 42.26 -21.10 35.91
CA ILE A 794 41.90 -19.74 36.28
C ILE A 794 40.39 -19.66 36.50
N THR A 795 39.95 -19.17 37.67
CA THR A 795 38.53 -19.09 38.07
C THR A 795 37.89 -17.72 37.88
N GLU A 796 38.67 -16.68 37.58
CA GLU A 796 38.23 -15.29 37.42
C GLU A 796 39.07 -14.58 36.36
N ALA A 797 38.47 -13.76 35.50
CA ALA A 797 39.21 -13.01 34.47
C ALA A 797 38.48 -11.72 34.03
N THR A 798 39.23 -10.61 34.00
CA THR A 798 38.71 -9.30 33.57
C THR A 798 38.93 -9.09 32.07
N GLY A 799 37.84 -8.88 31.31
CA GLY A 799 37.89 -8.63 29.86
C GLY A 799 38.03 -7.15 29.52
N THR A 800 38.82 -6.84 28.48
CA THR A 800 38.91 -5.50 27.88
C THR A 800 38.32 -5.52 26.48
N THR A 801 37.40 -4.59 26.18
CA THR A 801 36.87 -4.40 24.83
C THR A 801 37.61 -3.26 24.14
N THR A 802 38.23 -3.55 23.01
CA THR A 802 38.90 -2.54 22.15
C THR A 802 38.05 -2.35 20.91
N ALA A 803 37.85 -1.09 20.49
CA ALA A 803 37.02 -0.73 19.33
C ALA A 803 37.72 0.31 18.45
N VAL A 804 37.53 0.19 17.14
CA VAL A 804 38.00 1.12 16.10
C VAL A 804 36.80 1.61 15.29
N PHE A 805 36.72 2.93 15.11
CA PHE A 805 35.66 3.61 14.37
C PHE A 805 36.22 4.23 13.08
N LEU A 806 35.52 4.04 11.96
CA LEU A 806 35.96 4.41 10.61
C LEU A 806 34.83 5.14 9.87
N GLY A 807 35.01 6.43 9.56
CA GLY A 807 34.09 7.21 8.73
C GLY A 807 34.51 7.28 7.26
N ILE A 808 33.59 7.08 6.32
CA ILE A 808 33.86 7.05 4.87
C ILE A 808 33.67 8.44 4.23
N SER A 809 34.78 9.16 4.06
CA SER A 809 34.77 10.47 3.36
C SER A 809 34.18 10.39 1.93
N VAL A 810 33.28 11.31 1.59
CA VAL A 810 32.59 11.37 0.27
C VAL A 810 31.65 10.17 0.04
N ALA A 811 31.05 9.67 1.12
CA ALA A 811 29.90 8.79 1.07
C ALA A 811 28.73 9.42 0.27
N PHE A 812 27.83 8.55 -0.21
CA PHE A 812 26.67 8.87 -1.06
C PHE A 812 26.97 9.50 -2.43
N GLU A 813 27.98 10.35 -2.59
CA GLU A 813 28.29 11.10 -3.81
C GLU A 813 29.18 10.34 -4.78
N GLY A 814 30.21 9.64 -4.27
CA GLY A 814 31.20 8.93 -5.09
C GLY A 814 30.76 7.57 -5.65
N LEU A 815 29.54 7.11 -5.32
CA LEU A 815 29.09 5.74 -5.58
C LEU A 815 28.87 5.46 -7.09
N TRP A 816 29.41 4.34 -7.59
CA TRP A 816 29.21 3.93 -8.97
C TRP A 816 27.88 3.18 -9.14
N ARG A 817 26.87 3.88 -9.68
CA ARG A 817 25.48 3.40 -9.79
C ARG A 817 25.35 2.05 -10.51
N GLN A 818 26.15 1.80 -11.55
CA GLN A 818 26.06 0.55 -12.32
C GLN A 818 26.55 -0.66 -11.50
N LYS A 819 27.62 -0.50 -10.70
CA LYS A 819 28.04 -1.52 -9.73
C LYS A 819 26.98 -1.75 -8.65
N LEU A 820 26.36 -0.70 -8.11
CA LEU A 820 25.25 -0.85 -7.16
C LEU A 820 24.08 -1.66 -7.74
N ILE A 821 23.63 -1.36 -8.97
CA ILE A 821 22.57 -2.13 -9.65
C ILE A 821 23.00 -3.59 -9.87
N THR A 822 24.28 -3.83 -10.18
CA THR A 822 24.82 -5.19 -10.32
C THR A 822 24.84 -5.94 -8.98
N LEU A 823 25.28 -5.30 -7.89
CA LEU A 823 25.29 -5.89 -6.54
C LEU A 823 23.88 -6.20 -6.04
N ILE A 824 22.93 -5.27 -6.20
CA ILE A 824 21.51 -5.48 -5.84
C ILE A 824 20.93 -6.69 -6.59
N HIS A 825 21.28 -6.87 -7.87
CA HIS A 825 20.87 -8.04 -8.65
C HIS A 825 21.53 -9.34 -8.15
N ILE A 826 22.84 -9.32 -7.83
CA ILE A 826 23.59 -10.46 -7.26
C ILE A 826 23.02 -10.88 -5.90
N TYR A 827 22.60 -9.92 -5.07
CA TYR A 827 21.90 -10.17 -3.80
C TYR A 827 20.41 -10.60 -3.98
N GLY A 828 20.00 -10.96 -5.20
CA GLY A 828 18.70 -11.57 -5.51
C GLY A 828 17.56 -10.59 -5.80
N ILE A 829 17.79 -9.28 -5.75
CA ILE A 829 16.75 -8.27 -5.99
C ILE A 829 16.66 -8.00 -7.50
N GLY A 830 15.73 -8.69 -8.17
CA GLY A 830 15.47 -8.56 -9.60
C GLY A 830 14.15 -7.85 -9.95
N GLY A 831 13.70 -8.07 -11.20
CA GLY A 831 12.35 -7.71 -11.66
C GLY A 831 12.00 -6.21 -11.57
N ARG A 832 10.72 -5.92 -11.30
CA ARG A 832 10.18 -4.55 -11.23
C ARG A 832 10.90 -3.69 -10.18
N THR A 833 11.33 -4.29 -9.06
CA THR A 833 12.09 -3.60 -8.00
C THR A 833 13.44 -3.11 -8.50
N LEU A 834 14.19 -3.94 -9.21
CA LEU A 834 15.49 -3.55 -9.79
C LEU A 834 15.34 -2.45 -10.84
N ILE A 835 14.30 -2.53 -11.68
CA ILE A 835 13.97 -1.49 -12.68
C ILE A 835 13.66 -0.16 -11.98
N TRP A 836 12.82 -0.17 -10.94
CA TRP A 836 12.47 1.04 -10.19
C TRP A 836 13.67 1.68 -9.48
N ILE A 837 14.56 0.87 -8.87
CA ILE A 837 15.80 1.39 -8.27
C ILE A 837 16.73 1.98 -9.35
N ASN A 838 16.85 1.31 -10.49
CA ASN A 838 17.63 1.81 -11.63
C ASN A 838 17.10 3.16 -12.15
N ASP A 839 15.79 3.35 -12.21
CA ASP A 839 15.18 4.59 -12.68
C ASP A 839 15.25 5.71 -11.63
N PHE A 840 15.10 5.38 -10.33
CA PHE A 840 15.36 6.29 -9.21
C PHE A 840 16.79 6.88 -9.24
N LEU A 841 17.77 6.11 -9.73
CA LEU A 841 19.17 6.49 -9.88
C LEU A 841 19.52 7.14 -11.24
N ARG A 842 18.62 7.24 -12.22
CA ARG A 842 18.90 7.79 -13.56
C ARG A 842 18.39 9.23 -13.75
N LYS A 843 18.92 9.92 -14.77
CA LYS A 843 18.50 11.26 -15.25
C LYS A 843 18.35 12.34 -14.15
N ARG A 844 19.21 12.31 -13.12
CA ARG A 844 19.17 13.23 -11.98
C ARG A 844 19.93 14.53 -12.32
N ARG A 845 19.35 15.69 -11.98
CA ARG A 845 19.97 17.02 -12.09
C ARG A 845 19.98 17.74 -10.74
N ILE A 846 21.04 18.47 -10.45
CA ILE A 846 21.21 19.28 -9.25
C ILE A 846 21.43 20.76 -9.61
N ARG A 847 21.08 21.67 -8.70
CA ARG A 847 21.52 23.07 -8.68
C ARG A 847 21.54 23.58 -7.24
N VAL A 848 22.52 24.41 -6.91
CA VAL A 848 22.64 25.09 -5.61
C VAL A 848 21.85 26.41 -5.63
N ARG A 849 21.22 26.75 -4.49
CA ARG A 849 20.71 28.09 -4.18
C ARG A 849 21.65 28.76 -3.19
N TYR A 850 22.08 29.99 -3.47
CA TYR A 850 22.90 30.80 -2.56
C TYR A 850 22.46 32.26 -2.65
N ASN A 851 22.23 32.91 -1.50
CA ASN A 851 21.72 34.28 -1.37
C ASN A 851 20.58 34.61 -2.34
N GLY A 852 19.53 33.77 -2.32
CA GLY A 852 18.35 33.84 -3.20
C GLY A 852 18.56 33.40 -4.65
N ARG A 853 19.78 33.53 -5.19
CA ARG A 853 20.13 33.18 -6.58
C ARG A 853 20.27 31.66 -6.75
N LEU A 854 19.96 31.17 -7.95
CA LEU A 854 20.05 29.76 -8.33
C LEU A 854 21.12 29.58 -9.41
N SER A 855 21.96 28.56 -9.21
CA SER A 855 22.91 28.11 -10.23
C SER A 855 22.21 27.39 -11.39
N ARG A 856 22.95 27.18 -12.50
CA ARG A 856 22.51 26.35 -13.62
C ARG A 856 22.34 24.90 -13.16
N TYR A 857 21.46 24.16 -13.84
CA TYR A 857 21.35 22.71 -13.61
C TYR A 857 22.59 21.99 -14.14
N THR A 858 23.08 21.04 -13.35
CA THR A 858 24.16 20.11 -13.70
C THR A 858 23.62 18.68 -13.60
N ASP A 859 23.87 17.85 -14.62
CA ASP A 859 23.54 16.42 -14.58
C ASP A 859 24.47 15.66 -13.63
N VAL A 860 23.90 14.77 -12.83
CA VAL A 860 24.60 14.02 -11.79
C VAL A 860 24.68 12.56 -12.22
N PHE A 861 25.89 12.08 -12.54
CA PHE A 861 26.13 10.75 -13.09
C PHE A 861 26.55 9.68 -12.06
N ALA A 862 27.07 10.10 -10.90
CA ALA A 862 27.48 9.23 -9.79
C ALA A 862 26.61 9.48 -8.54
N GLY A 863 26.73 8.61 -7.55
CA GLY A 863 26.08 8.79 -6.24
C GLY A 863 24.60 8.43 -6.19
N VAL A 864 24.01 8.54 -5.00
CA VAL A 864 22.58 8.30 -4.71
C VAL A 864 21.88 9.61 -4.27
N PRO A 865 20.55 9.76 -4.43
CA PRO A 865 19.83 10.98 -4.08
C PRO A 865 19.85 11.31 -2.57
N GLN A 866 20.73 12.22 -2.16
CA GLN A 866 20.78 12.76 -0.79
C GLN A 866 19.40 13.28 -0.32
N GLY A 867 19.16 13.21 1.00
CA GLY A 867 17.88 13.58 1.61
C GLY A 867 16.74 12.57 1.43
N THR A 868 17.04 11.33 1.02
CA THR A 868 16.03 10.26 0.89
C THR A 868 16.32 9.08 1.81
N VAL A 869 15.26 8.52 2.44
CA VAL A 869 15.34 7.37 3.37
C VAL A 869 15.97 6.13 2.72
N LEU A 870 15.84 5.98 1.41
CA LEU A 870 16.38 4.86 0.64
C LEU A 870 17.91 4.95 0.41
N SER A 871 18.48 6.15 0.38
CA SER A 871 19.90 6.33 0.05
C SER A 871 20.89 5.75 1.07
N PRO A 872 20.66 5.84 2.40
CA PRO A 872 21.39 5.05 3.41
C PRO A 872 21.41 3.56 3.09
N LEU A 873 20.25 2.95 2.79
CA LEU A 873 20.16 1.53 2.49
C LEU A 873 20.89 1.14 1.19
N LEU A 874 20.76 1.95 0.13
CA LEU A 874 21.47 1.73 -1.13
C LEU A 874 22.99 1.92 -1.00
N PHE A 875 23.46 2.81 -0.12
CA PHE A 875 24.88 2.95 0.17
C PHE A 875 25.41 1.77 0.98
N LEU A 876 24.67 1.30 1.99
CA LEU A 876 25.00 0.07 2.72
C LEU A 876 25.12 -1.15 1.79
N PHE A 877 24.20 -1.32 0.82
CA PHE A 877 24.33 -2.36 -0.22
C PHE A 877 25.59 -2.22 -1.09
N TYR A 878 26.15 -1.02 -1.25
CA TYR A 878 27.38 -0.78 -2.03
C TYR A 878 28.66 -1.02 -1.22
N ILE A 879 28.62 -0.75 0.09
CA ILE A 879 29.76 -0.97 1.01
C ILE A 879 29.71 -2.30 1.75
N ASN A 880 28.69 -3.14 1.52
CA ASN A 880 28.55 -4.44 2.16
C ASN A 880 29.78 -5.35 1.93
N ASP A 881 30.41 -5.30 0.76
CA ASP A 881 31.66 -6.02 0.44
C ASP A 881 32.93 -5.39 1.08
N ILE A 882 32.80 -4.34 1.91
CA ILE A 882 33.87 -3.81 2.78
C ILE A 882 33.88 -4.55 4.12
N HIS A 883 32.75 -5.14 4.53
CA HIS A 883 32.71 -6.06 5.67
C HIS A 883 33.57 -7.29 5.35
N PRO A 884 34.59 -7.63 6.16
CA PRO A 884 35.44 -8.78 5.89
C PRO A 884 34.71 -10.10 6.16
N ASN A 885 35.23 -11.19 5.60
CA ASN A 885 35.04 -12.51 6.18
C ASN A 885 35.88 -12.56 7.48
N PHE A 886 35.22 -12.44 8.63
CA PHE A 886 35.85 -12.59 9.93
C PHE A 886 36.07 -14.07 10.25
N ASP A 887 37.23 -14.61 9.89
CA ASP A 887 37.70 -15.93 10.37
C ASP A 887 38.21 -15.87 11.84
N ASN A 888 38.17 -14.70 12.49
CA ASN A 888 38.53 -14.47 13.90
C ASN A 888 37.40 -13.73 14.64
N GLU A 889 37.32 -13.86 15.97
CA GLU A 889 36.15 -13.52 16.82
C GLU A 889 35.71 -12.02 16.91
N ALA A 890 36.25 -11.14 16.06
CA ALA A 890 35.87 -9.72 16.01
C ALA A 890 34.43 -9.49 15.51
N LYS A 891 33.82 -8.40 15.96
CA LYS A 891 32.47 -7.97 15.61
C LYS A 891 32.52 -6.63 14.88
N ALA A 892 31.53 -6.38 14.01
CA ALA A 892 31.39 -5.10 13.33
C ALA A 892 29.93 -4.66 13.23
N ALA A 893 29.75 -3.35 13.05
CA ALA A 893 28.48 -2.70 12.76
C ALA A 893 28.71 -1.57 11.76
N CYS A 894 27.78 -1.38 10.83
CA CYS A 894 27.82 -0.31 9.82
C CYS A 894 26.51 0.49 9.90
N TYR A 895 26.61 1.82 9.91
CA TYR A 895 25.45 2.72 9.86
C TYR A 895 25.80 3.90 8.96
N ALA A 896 25.03 4.09 7.88
CA ALA A 896 25.34 5.07 6.83
C ALA A 896 26.79 4.94 6.34
N ASP A 897 27.65 5.90 6.68
CA ASP A 897 29.07 5.98 6.34
C ASP A 897 30.03 5.73 7.52
N ASP A 898 29.51 5.43 8.71
CA ASP A 898 30.27 4.99 9.88
C ASP A 898 30.35 3.46 9.97
N ILE A 899 31.55 2.95 10.25
CA ILE A 899 31.82 1.54 10.54
C ILE A 899 32.52 1.43 11.90
N ALA A 900 31.96 0.65 12.81
CA ALA A 900 32.59 0.26 14.07
C ALA A 900 33.05 -1.20 13.98
N ILE A 901 34.29 -1.49 14.40
CA ILE A 901 34.84 -2.85 14.50
C ILE A 901 35.44 -3.01 15.90
N TRP A 902 35.09 -4.08 16.62
CA TRP A 902 35.54 -4.28 18.00
C TRP A 902 35.81 -5.74 18.34
N HIS A 903 36.68 -5.94 19.34
CA HIS A 903 37.01 -7.24 19.91
C HIS A 903 36.98 -7.15 21.44
N THR A 904 36.75 -8.27 22.12
CA THR A 904 36.81 -8.37 23.58
C THR A 904 37.71 -9.55 23.95
N ASN A 905 38.79 -9.32 24.69
CA ASN A 905 39.70 -10.37 25.15
C ASN A 905 40.20 -10.06 26.57
N ILE A 906 40.78 -11.05 27.26
CA ILE A 906 41.35 -10.90 28.60
C ILE A 906 42.66 -10.11 28.48
N GLY A 907 42.67 -8.90 29.04
CA GLY A 907 43.79 -7.94 28.93
C GLY A 907 43.81 -7.14 27.62
N ILE A 908 44.10 -5.84 27.73
CA ILE A 908 44.04 -4.87 26.62
C ILE A 908 44.93 -5.26 25.43
N ASN A 909 46.19 -5.63 25.67
CA ASN A 909 47.16 -6.00 24.63
C ASN A 909 46.69 -7.19 23.77
N ASN A 910 45.96 -8.15 24.35
CA ASN A 910 45.40 -9.27 23.59
C ASN A 910 44.21 -8.80 22.73
N SER A 911 43.35 -7.96 23.29
CA SER A 911 42.18 -7.41 22.59
C SER A 911 42.59 -6.51 21.43
N GLU A 912 43.62 -5.67 21.62
CA GLU A 912 44.27 -4.88 20.57
C GLU A 912 44.93 -5.76 19.51
N ARG A 913 45.74 -6.75 19.89
CA ARG A 913 46.41 -7.66 18.94
C ARG A 913 45.41 -8.41 18.07
N ASP A 914 44.32 -8.91 18.65
CA ASP A 914 43.38 -9.77 17.91
C ASP A 914 42.37 -8.92 17.09
N LEU A 915 42.07 -7.69 17.52
CA LEU A 915 41.47 -6.66 16.67
C LEU A 915 42.41 -6.27 15.51
N GLN A 916 43.71 -6.08 15.76
CA GLN A 916 44.71 -5.77 14.74
C GLN A 916 44.90 -6.92 13.75
N LYS A 917 44.84 -8.19 14.17
CA LYS A 917 44.77 -9.35 13.24
C LYS A 917 43.54 -9.26 12.32
N SER A 918 42.40 -8.85 12.88
CA SER A 918 41.13 -8.75 12.15
C SER A 918 41.17 -7.60 11.13
N LEU A 919 41.77 -6.47 11.50
CA LEU A 919 42.08 -5.35 10.59
C LEU A 919 43.13 -5.76 9.54
N ASN A 920 44.20 -6.46 9.93
CA ASN A 920 45.22 -6.97 9.01
C ASN A 920 44.60 -7.90 7.96
N GLY A 921 43.74 -8.85 8.35
CA GLY A 921 43.00 -9.71 7.41
C GLY A 921 42.05 -8.94 6.49
N THR A 922 41.46 -7.84 6.98
CA THR A 922 40.60 -6.95 6.18
C THR A 922 41.40 -6.15 5.13
N ILE A 923 42.64 -5.78 5.45
CA ILE A 923 43.47 -4.85 4.66
C ILE A 923 44.51 -5.59 3.79
N ALA A 924 44.89 -6.83 4.14
CA ALA A 924 45.73 -7.76 3.36
C ALA A 924 45.02 -8.32 2.10
N SER A 925 44.31 -7.44 1.40
CA SER A 925 43.86 -7.65 0.02
C SER A 925 45.02 -7.98 -0.91
N ASN A 926 44.73 -8.62 -2.06
CA ASN A 926 45.73 -9.12 -3.01
C ASN A 926 46.84 -8.10 -3.33
N PHE A 927 46.54 -6.80 -3.35
CA PHE A 927 47.51 -5.69 -3.44
C PHE A 927 48.79 -5.89 -2.60
N THR A 928 48.67 -6.22 -1.31
CA THR A 928 49.84 -6.41 -0.42
C THR A 928 50.58 -7.71 -0.76
N CYS A 929 49.86 -8.75 -1.18
CA CYS A 929 50.42 -10.01 -1.66
C CYS A 929 51.12 -9.87 -3.02
N GLU A 930 50.70 -8.92 -3.88
CA GLU A 930 51.40 -8.60 -5.13
C GLU A 930 52.69 -7.84 -4.86
N LEU A 931 52.66 -6.80 -4.01
CA LEU A 931 53.88 -6.11 -3.60
C LEU A 931 54.90 -7.07 -2.99
N ARG A 932 54.49 -7.94 -2.06
CA ARG A 932 55.40 -8.90 -1.41
C ARG A 932 55.91 -9.98 -2.37
N ALA A 933 55.16 -10.37 -3.40
CA ALA A 933 55.65 -11.29 -4.43
C ALA A 933 56.59 -10.62 -5.45
N ILE A 934 56.40 -9.34 -5.77
CA ILE A 934 57.37 -8.56 -6.57
C ILE A 934 58.69 -8.45 -5.80
N LEU A 935 58.65 -8.14 -4.50
CA LEU A 935 59.82 -8.12 -3.63
C LEU A 935 60.51 -9.50 -3.58
N GLU A 936 59.73 -10.57 -3.37
CA GLU A 936 60.30 -11.92 -3.28
C GLU A 936 60.87 -12.41 -4.62
N ALA A 937 60.27 -12.07 -5.76
CA ALA A 937 60.85 -12.36 -7.08
C ALA A 937 62.19 -11.64 -7.31
N LEU A 938 62.34 -10.41 -6.82
CA LEU A 938 63.61 -9.67 -6.84
C LEU A 938 64.64 -10.31 -5.90
N ASN A 939 64.23 -10.73 -4.69
CA ASN A 939 65.08 -11.44 -3.72
C ASN A 939 65.56 -12.78 -4.27
N MET A 940 64.67 -13.60 -4.86
CA MET A 940 65.00 -14.86 -5.51
C MET A 940 65.94 -14.67 -6.70
N TYR A 941 65.75 -13.61 -7.49
CA TYR A 941 66.69 -13.27 -8.58
C TYR A 941 68.07 -12.91 -8.02
N LYS A 942 68.16 -12.02 -7.01
CA LYS A 942 69.41 -11.68 -6.32
C LYS A 942 70.09 -12.88 -5.68
N ALA A 943 69.33 -13.81 -5.08
CA ALA A 943 69.84 -15.03 -4.46
C ALA A 943 70.29 -16.10 -5.49
N SER A 944 69.81 -16.05 -6.73
CA SER A 944 70.20 -16.98 -7.81
C SER A 944 71.58 -16.65 -8.44
N SER A 945 72.39 -15.83 -7.78
CA SER A 945 73.63 -15.24 -8.30
C SER A 945 74.84 -16.18 -8.27
N THR A 946 74.78 -17.26 -9.05
CA THR A 946 75.98 -17.94 -9.57
C THR A 946 76.26 -17.50 -11.01
N SER A 947 77.52 -17.62 -11.43
CA SER A 947 78.14 -16.81 -12.49
C SER A 947 77.59 -17.01 -13.92
N GLU A 948 76.61 -16.21 -14.33
CA GLU A 948 76.43 -15.74 -15.71
C GLU A 948 75.53 -14.48 -15.72
N GLN A 949 76.06 -13.32 -16.16
CA GLN A 949 75.31 -12.04 -16.16
C GLN A 949 74.53 -11.79 -17.47
N ALA A 950 73.65 -10.78 -17.43
CA ALA A 950 73.00 -10.15 -18.58
C ALA A 950 72.00 -11.01 -19.40
N LYS A 951 70.98 -11.57 -18.73
CA LYS A 951 69.71 -11.99 -19.35
C LYS A 951 68.56 -11.31 -18.60
N GLY A 952 67.76 -10.50 -19.30
CA GLY A 952 66.80 -9.58 -18.69
C GLY A 952 65.70 -10.27 -17.87
N LEU A 953 65.29 -9.63 -16.78
CA LEU A 953 64.19 -10.04 -15.91
C LEU A 953 62.91 -9.27 -16.28
N VAL A 954 61.82 -9.99 -16.51
CA VAL A 954 60.48 -9.39 -16.64
C VAL A 954 59.56 -9.99 -15.58
N ILE A 955 59.04 -9.14 -14.70
CA ILE A 955 58.06 -9.52 -13.67
C ILE A 955 56.70 -9.04 -14.15
N PHE A 956 55.79 -9.98 -14.39
CA PHE A 956 54.40 -9.69 -14.76
C PHE A 956 53.52 -9.55 -13.51
N CYS A 957 52.66 -8.53 -13.48
CA CYS A 957 51.71 -8.30 -12.39
C CYS A 957 50.35 -7.86 -12.97
N ASP A 958 49.26 -8.45 -12.49
CA ASP A 958 47.89 -8.09 -12.92
C ASP A 958 47.30 -6.91 -12.11
N SER A 959 47.85 -6.63 -10.93
CA SER A 959 47.48 -5.48 -10.10
C SER A 959 48.12 -4.18 -10.61
N LYS A 960 47.43 -3.51 -11.55
CA LYS A 960 47.77 -2.14 -12.00
C LYS A 960 47.91 -1.16 -10.83
N ALA A 961 47.18 -1.40 -9.74
CA ALA A 961 47.25 -0.63 -8.49
C ALA A 961 48.58 -0.83 -7.74
N ALA A 962 49.10 -2.06 -7.63
CA ALA A 962 50.39 -2.34 -6.96
C ALA A 962 51.56 -1.66 -7.70
N LEU A 963 51.58 -1.76 -9.04
CA LEU A 963 52.56 -1.08 -9.88
C LEU A 963 52.48 0.46 -9.72
N GLN A 964 51.27 1.02 -9.65
CA GLN A 964 51.07 2.45 -9.38
C GLN A 964 51.43 2.90 -7.95
N ALA A 965 51.55 1.97 -6.99
CA ALA A 965 52.02 2.26 -5.64
C ALA A 965 53.56 2.25 -5.56
N ILE A 966 54.21 1.30 -6.22
CA ILE A 966 55.67 1.29 -6.42
C ILE A 966 56.12 2.58 -7.11
N LEU A 967 55.41 3.03 -8.15
CA LEU A 967 55.68 4.31 -8.83
C LEU A 967 55.46 5.58 -7.97
N LYS A 968 55.03 5.44 -6.70
CA LYS A 968 54.76 6.56 -5.78
C LYS A 968 55.52 6.50 -4.45
N GLY A 969 56.23 5.41 -4.15
CA GLY A 969 57.14 5.29 -2.98
C GLY A 969 56.50 5.57 -1.61
N GLY A 970 55.21 5.26 -1.44
CA GLY A 970 54.40 5.74 -0.32
C GLY A 970 54.40 4.89 0.97
N SER A 971 54.94 3.66 0.93
CA SER A 971 55.01 2.77 2.10
C SER A 971 56.32 1.98 2.15
N SER A 972 56.69 1.46 3.32
CA SER A 972 57.98 0.78 3.55
C SER A 972 58.27 -0.33 2.55
N ILE A 973 57.33 -1.25 2.31
CA ILE A 973 57.48 -2.33 1.33
C ILE A 973 57.62 -1.79 -0.11
N THR A 974 56.98 -0.68 -0.47
CA THR A 974 57.22 -0.06 -1.79
C THR A 974 58.59 0.59 -1.88
N GLN A 975 59.11 1.18 -0.82
CA GLN A 975 60.46 1.76 -0.78
C GLN A 975 61.54 0.67 -0.82
N GLU A 976 61.31 -0.46 -0.16
CA GLU A 976 62.16 -1.65 -0.22
C GLU A 976 62.18 -2.28 -1.62
N ILE A 977 61.04 -2.34 -2.31
CA ILE A 977 60.96 -2.74 -3.72
C ILE A 977 61.69 -1.75 -4.62
N ILE A 978 61.52 -0.44 -4.43
CA ILE A 978 62.22 0.59 -5.22
C ILE A 978 63.74 0.48 -5.03
N SER A 979 64.21 0.31 -3.80
CA SER A 979 65.63 0.10 -3.50
C SER A 979 66.18 -1.15 -4.18
N ASN A 980 65.48 -2.29 -4.07
CA ASN A 980 65.89 -3.53 -4.75
C ASN A 980 65.81 -3.45 -6.29
N LEU A 981 64.95 -2.59 -6.84
CA LEU A 981 64.90 -2.30 -8.28
C LEU A 981 66.02 -1.38 -8.74
N GLN A 982 66.45 -0.40 -7.92
CA GLN A 982 67.49 0.58 -8.28
C GLN A 982 68.81 -0.10 -8.69
N ASP A 983 69.21 -1.17 -8.00
CA ASP A 983 70.36 -2.02 -8.35
C ASP A 983 70.24 -2.69 -9.74
N LEU A 984 69.02 -2.84 -10.25
CA LEU A 984 68.67 -3.73 -11.37
C LEU A 984 68.00 -3.00 -12.56
N ILE A 985 67.89 -1.67 -12.54
CA ILE A 985 67.13 -0.85 -13.50
C ILE A 985 67.44 -1.16 -14.98
N LYS A 986 68.71 -1.41 -15.33
CA LYS A 986 69.10 -1.71 -16.73
C LYS A 986 68.67 -3.09 -17.23
N THR A 987 68.19 -3.96 -16.34
CA THR A 987 67.90 -5.38 -16.63
C THR A 987 66.54 -5.85 -16.12
N CYS A 988 65.73 -5.02 -15.46
CA CYS A 988 64.45 -5.43 -14.86
C CYS A 988 63.27 -4.59 -15.36
N THR A 989 62.22 -5.25 -15.87
CA THR A 989 60.96 -4.61 -16.30
C THR A 989 59.79 -5.12 -15.45
N LEU A 990 58.98 -4.20 -14.90
CA LEU A 990 57.69 -4.53 -14.30
C LEU A 990 56.58 -4.29 -15.33
N GLN A 991 55.90 -5.35 -15.76
CA GLN A 991 54.91 -5.27 -16.85
C GLN A 991 53.50 -5.60 -16.34
N TRP A 992 52.54 -4.72 -16.64
CA TRP A 992 51.12 -4.99 -16.33
C TRP A 992 50.51 -5.99 -17.31
N ILE A 993 49.66 -6.89 -16.83
CA ILE A 993 48.85 -7.80 -17.68
C ILE A 993 47.37 -7.79 -17.29
N PRO A 994 46.43 -7.89 -18.26
CA PRO A 994 45.03 -8.13 -17.94
C PRO A 994 44.83 -9.52 -17.31
N THR A 995 43.86 -9.64 -16.40
CA THR A 995 43.40 -10.94 -15.89
C THR A 995 42.70 -11.76 -16.98
N HIS A 996 42.76 -13.10 -16.85
CA HIS A 996 42.10 -14.08 -17.73
C HIS A 996 42.67 -14.26 -19.15
N VAL A 997 43.97 -14.56 -19.27
CA VAL A 997 44.55 -15.17 -20.48
C VAL A 997 45.22 -16.51 -20.12
N ALA A 998 44.85 -17.59 -20.79
CA ALA A 998 45.23 -18.96 -20.43
C ALA A 998 46.65 -19.35 -20.91
N ILE A 999 47.68 -18.78 -20.27
CA ILE A 999 49.09 -18.96 -20.65
C ILE A 999 49.78 -19.94 -19.68
N ALA A 1000 50.26 -21.08 -20.19
CA ALA A 1000 50.81 -22.18 -19.38
C ALA A 1000 51.96 -21.77 -18.43
N GLY A 1001 52.86 -20.88 -18.87
CA GLY A 1001 53.94 -20.36 -18.01
C GLY A 1001 53.43 -19.50 -16.84
N ASN A 1002 52.27 -18.86 -17.01
CA ASN A 1002 51.60 -18.10 -15.95
C ASN A 1002 50.95 -19.03 -14.91
N GLU A 1003 50.42 -20.17 -15.37
CA GLU A 1003 49.66 -21.11 -14.53
C GLU A 1003 50.47 -21.77 -13.42
N ASN A 1004 51.78 -21.96 -13.60
CA ASN A 1004 52.63 -22.63 -12.59
C ASN A 1004 52.99 -21.74 -11.39
N ALA A 1005 53.02 -20.42 -11.57
CA ALA A 1005 53.60 -19.51 -10.58
C ALA A 1005 52.57 -18.90 -9.59
N ASP A 1006 51.29 -18.89 -9.95
CA ASP A 1006 50.18 -18.77 -8.99
C ASP A 1006 50.23 -19.83 -7.89
N LYS A 1007 50.64 -21.06 -8.23
CA LYS A 1007 50.74 -22.17 -7.29
C LYS A 1007 51.71 -21.83 -6.14
N LEU A 1008 52.94 -21.47 -6.52
CA LEU A 1008 53.98 -20.99 -5.59
C LEU A 1008 53.50 -19.78 -4.77
N ALA A 1009 52.83 -18.84 -5.43
CA ALA A 1009 52.40 -17.60 -4.81
C ALA A 1009 51.07 -17.70 -4.01
N LYS A 1010 50.42 -18.88 -4.03
CA LYS A 1010 49.37 -19.32 -3.10
C LYS A 1010 49.95 -20.11 -1.94
N GLU A 1011 50.96 -20.95 -2.18
CA GLU A 1011 51.75 -21.62 -1.14
C GLU A 1011 52.39 -20.59 -0.20
N ALA A 1012 52.85 -19.46 -0.74
CA ALA A 1012 53.33 -18.30 0.02
C ALA A 1012 52.29 -17.61 0.94
N ARG A 1013 50.97 -17.86 0.79
CA ARG A 1013 49.96 -17.33 1.75
C ARG A 1013 50.05 -18.01 3.12
N ASN A 1014 50.70 -19.17 3.21
CA ASN A 1014 50.90 -19.89 4.46
C ASN A 1014 52.18 -19.46 5.20
N LEU A 1015 52.95 -18.50 4.65
CA LEU A 1015 54.01 -17.82 5.39
C LEU A 1015 53.38 -16.93 6.47
N ASN A 1016 53.94 -16.98 7.68
CA ASN A 1016 53.25 -16.55 8.90
C ASN A 1016 53.17 -15.01 9.02
N ILE A 1017 52.06 -14.40 8.57
CA ILE A 1017 51.88 -12.93 8.49
C ILE A 1017 51.55 -12.30 9.87
N ASN A 1018 52.38 -12.55 10.89
CA ASN A 1018 52.20 -11.99 12.24
C ASN A 1018 53.10 -10.76 12.55
N ASP A 1019 54.19 -10.53 11.80
CA ASP A 1019 55.24 -9.55 12.18
C ASP A 1019 55.11 -8.15 11.54
N TYR A 1020 53.96 -7.80 10.94
CA TYR A 1020 53.80 -6.50 10.24
C TYR A 1020 52.50 -5.77 10.64
N ASN A 1021 52.66 -4.64 11.31
CA ASN A 1021 51.58 -3.70 11.59
C ASN A 1021 51.23 -2.88 10.34
N VAL A 1022 50.01 -3.04 9.82
CA VAL A 1022 49.48 -2.23 8.72
C VAL A 1022 49.26 -0.80 9.22
N SER A 1023 49.88 0.20 8.59
CA SER A 1023 49.73 1.59 9.02
C SER A 1023 48.34 2.14 8.69
N ILE A 1024 47.90 3.15 9.45
CA ILE A 1024 46.67 3.89 9.15
C ILE A 1024 46.73 4.57 7.75
N GLN A 1025 47.92 4.83 7.21
CA GLN A 1025 48.09 5.37 5.86
C GLN A 1025 47.87 4.30 4.78
N ASP A 1026 48.39 3.08 4.97
CA ASP A 1026 48.15 1.94 4.08
C ASP A 1026 46.66 1.54 4.06
N ALA A 1027 46.04 1.46 5.24
CA ALA A 1027 44.61 1.23 5.39
C ALA A 1027 43.77 2.26 4.61
N LYS A 1028 44.12 3.55 4.75
CA LYS A 1028 43.47 4.64 4.01
C LYS A 1028 43.71 4.54 2.50
N ALA A 1029 44.89 4.13 2.04
CA ALA A 1029 45.19 3.95 0.62
C ALA A 1029 44.36 2.81 0.00
N ILE A 1030 44.30 1.66 0.67
CA ILE A 1030 43.62 0.45 0.19
C ILE A 1030 42.10 0.65 0.14
N THR A 1031 41.48 1.21 1.18
CA THR A 1031 40.04 1.56 1.17
C THR A 1031 39.72 2.59 0.08
N LYS A 1032 40.58 3.58 -0.13
CA LYS A 1032 40.41 4.62 -1.16
C LYS A 1032 40.58 4.08 -2.58
N SER A 1033 41.28 2.96 -2.78
CA SER A 1033 41.37 2.27 -4.09
C SER A 1033 40.10 1.48 -4.42
N LYS A 1034 39.59 0.65 -3.48
CA LYS A 1034 38.31 -0.10 -3.62
C LYS A 1034 37.11 0.81 -3.92
N LEU A 1035 37.19 2.09 -3.55
CA LEU A 1035 36.15 3.11 -3.76
C LEU A 1035 36.37 4.02 -4.98
N ARG A 1036 37.50 3.96 -5.70
CA ARG A 1036 37.84 4.91 -6.78
C ARG A 1036 38.48 4.28 -8.02
N GLU A 1037 37.77 3.37 -8.67
CA GLU A 1037 37.99 3.15 -10.10
C GLU A 1037 37.41 4.34 -10.89
N LYS A 1038 38.25 5.33 -11.18
CA LYS A 1038 37.94 6.41 -12.11
C LYS A 1038 38.41 6.03 -13.52
N SER A 1039 37.55 6.23 -14.51
CA SER A 1039 37.97 6.37 -15.90
C SER A 1039 38.91 7.57 -16.05
N ILE A 1040 40.09 7.34 -16.62
CA ILE A 1040 41.04 8.38 -17.07
C ILE A 1040 41.05 8.31 -18.61
N PRO A 1041 40.94 9.43 -19.34
CA PRO A 1041 40.92 9.41 -20.80
C PRO A 1041 42.30 9.03 -21.37
N THR A 1042 42.30 8.20 -22.41
CA THR A 1042 43.50 7.70 -23.09
C THR A 1042 44.18 8.80 -23.91
N LYS A 1043 45.44 9.13 -23.60
CA LYS A 1043 46.41 9.77 -24.52
C LYS A 1043 47.84 9.72 -23.97
N HIS A 1044 48.77 9.27 -24.81
CA HIS A 1044 50.20 9.01 -24.53
C HIS A 1044 50.40 7.90 -23.46
N LEU A 1045 51.17 6.83 -23.69
CA LEU A 1045 52.35 6.65 -24.55
C LEU A 1045 52.13 5.70 -25.74
N ILE A 1046 52.96 5.83 -26.78
CA ILE A 1046 53.24 4.79 -27.77
C ILE A 1046 54.57 4.12 -27.38
N CYS A 1047 54.67 2.80 -27.56
CA CYS A 1047 55.84 2.01 -27.21
C CYS A 1047 57.05 2.31 -28.11
N ASN A 1048 58.26 2.10 -27.60
CA ASN A 1048 59.41 1.76 -28.44
C ASN A 1048 60.29 0.75 -27.70
N ILE A 1049 60.29 -0.51 -28.14
CA ILE A 1049 61.04 -1.62 -27.51
C ILE A 1049 61.61 -2.51 -28.62
N ASN A 1050 62.88 -2.30 -28.93
CA ASN A 1050 63.72 -3.30 -29.59
C ASN A 1050 64.36 -4.17 -28.51
N ALA A 1051 63.63 -5.18 -28.05
CA ALA A 1051 64.15 -6.23 -27.18
C ALA A 1051 63.82 -7.58 -27.82
N ASP A 1052 64.87 -8.29 -28.25
CA ASP A 1052 64.73 -9.63 -28.81
C ASP A 1052 64.18 -10.58 -27.75
N ARG A 1053 63.10 -11.31 -28.10
CA ARG A 1053 62.40 -12.20 -27.16
C ARG A 1053 63.14 -13.51 -26.89
N SER A 1054 64.21 -13.81 -27.62
CA SER A 1054 64.95 -15.07 -27.53
C SER A 1054 65.83 -15.24 -26.29
N THR A 1055 66.19 -14.16 -25.58
CA THR A 1055 67.22 -14.19 -24.50
C THR A 1055 66.74 -13.74 -23.11
N THR A 1056 65.44 -13.55 -22.91
CA THR A 1056 64.85 -12.99 -21.66
C THR A 1056 64.41 -14.06 -20.66
N LYS A 1057 64.67 -13.88 -19.35
CA LYS A 1057 64.33 -14.84 -18.27
C LYS A 1057 63.04 -14.42 -17.56
N THR A 1058 61.95 -15.14 -17.80
CA THR A 1058 60.59 -14.80 -17.34
C THR A 1058 60.22 -15.45 -16.00
N ILE A 1059 59.57 -14.70 -15.11
CA ILE A 1059 58.93 -15.17 -13.86
C ILE A 1059 57.51 -14.58 -13.79
N ALA A 1060 56.49 -15.36 -13.38
CA ALA A 1060 55.07 -15.09 -13.68
C ALA A 1060 54.11 -15.20 -12.46
N ARG A 1061 52.77 -14.97 -12.62
CA ARG A 1061 51.70 -15.20 -11.60
C ARG A 1061 50.26 -15.16 -12.20
N LEU A 1062 49.30 -15.93 -11.65
CA LEU A 1062 47.87 -16.06 -12.08
C LEU A 1062 46.98 -16.22 -10.78
N ARG A 1063 45.78 -16.86 -10.58
CA ARG A 1063 44.73 -17.65 -11.31
C ARG A 1063 43.39 -17.64 -10.51
N THR A 1064 42.22 -17.55 -11.17
CA THR A 1064 40.87 -17.76 -10.55
C THR A 1064 39.87 -18.54 -11.44
N ASN A 1065 38.73 -18.97 -10.85
CA ASN A 1065 37.96 -20.17 -11.22
C ASN A 1065 36.61 -19.98 -11.97
N ASN A 1066 36.10 -21.12 -12.48
CA ASN A 1066 34.70 -21.48 -12.77
C ASN A 1066 33.95 -20.84 -13.95
N HIS A 1067 33.80 -21.61 -15.04
CA HIS A 1067 32.47 -22.09 -15.50
C HIS A 1067 32.60 -23.33 -16.41
N ARG A 1068 31.47 -23.86 -16.92
CA ARG A 1068 31.34 -25.18 -17.57
C ARG A 1068 31.56 -25.11 -19.09
N GLY A 1069 32.17 -26.14 -19.68
CA GLY A 1069 32.36 -26.22 -21.15
C GLY A 1069 33.07 -27.48 -21.65
N MET A 1070 32.87 -28.64 -21.02
CA MET A 1070 33.50 -29.90 -21.45
C MET A 1070 32.54 -31.08 -21.20
N GLU A 1071 32.15 -31.77 -22.27
CA GLU A 1071 31.47 -33.07 -22.20
C GLU A 1071 32.47 -34.21 -22.37
N ILE A 1072 32.09 -35.39 -21.90
CA ILE A 1072 32.87 -36.63 -21.97
C ILE A 1072 31.94 -37.69 -22.55
N ASP A 1073 32.42 -38.49 -23.50
CA ASP A 1073 31.61 -39.56 -24.10
C ASP A 1073 31.40 -40.75 -23.13
N LYS A 1074 30.59 -41.73 -23.55
CA LYS A 1074 30.23 -42.88 -22.72
C LYS A 1074 31.39 -43.85 -22.45
N GLU A 1075 32.54 -43.67 -23.10
CA GLU A 1075 33.78 -44.42 -22.84
C GLU A 1075 34.86 -43.57 -22.14
N GLY A 1076 34.51 -42.36 -21.67
CA GLY A 1076 35.41 -41.52 -20.86
C GLY A 1076 36.35 -40.62 -21.66
N ARG A 1077 36.18 -40.51 -22.99
CA ARG A 1077 37.05 -39.69 -23.84
C ARG A 1077 36.56 -38.24 -23.94
N ARG A 1078 37.51 -37.31 -24.02
CA ARG A 1078 37.28 -35.87 -24.19
C ARG A 1078 37.36 -35.52 -25.67
N VAL A 1079 36.37 -34.81 -26.19
CA VAL A 1079 36.33 -34.35 -27.58
C VAL A 1079 36.25 -32.81 -27.61
N TYR A 1080 37.12 -32.19 -28.40
CA TYR A 1080 37.12 -30.74 -28.61
C TYR A 1080 36.26 -30.40 -29.84
N ARG A 1081 35.69 -29.18 -29.88
CA ARG A 1081 35.08 -28.61 -31.10
C ARG A 1081 36.01 -27.58 -31.73
N ASN A 1082 35.80 -27.32 -33.02
CA ASN A 1082 36.56 -26.40 -33.86
C ASN A 1082 36.50 -24.95 -33.36
N CYS A 1083 37.34 -24.07 -33.92
CA CYS A 1083 37.27 -22.64 -33.66
C CYS A 1083 36.19 -21.96 -34.53
N ASP A 1084 35.18 -21.37 -33.91
CA ASP A 1084 34.01 -20.76 -34.56
C ASP A 1084 34.35 -19.61 -35.55
N ASN A 1085 35.53 -18.97 -35.42
CA ASN A 1085 35.93 -17.80 -36.23
C ASN A 1085 36.87 -18.12 -37.41
N CYS A 1086 37.42 -19.34 -37.52
CA CYS A 1086 38.38 -19.69 -38.57
C CYS A 1086 38.23 -21.11 -39.14
N THR A 1087 37.28 -21.91 -38.64
CA THR A 1087 36.94 -23.27 -39.11
C THR A 1087 38.03 -24.35 -39.02
N ASP A 1088 39.24 -24.02 -38.54
CA ASP A 1088 40.31 -25.00 -38.30
C ASP A 1088 39.88 -26.07 -37.28
N THR A 1089 40.30 -27.31 -37.51
CA THR A 1089 39.77 -28.52 -36.85
C THR A 1089 40.49 -28.87 -35.55
N GLN A 1090 41.61 -28.23 -35.22
CA GLN A 1090 42.26 -28.36 -33.92
C GLN A 1090 42.75 -27.01 -33.35
N LEU A 1091 42.24 -26.65 -32.17
CA LEU A 1091 42.74 -25.53 -31.37
C LEU A 1091 44.10 -25.89 -30.74
N THR A 1092 45.18 -25.69 -31.50
CA THR A 1092 46.56 -25.89 -31.03
C THR A 1092 47.13 -24.64 -30.35
N PRO A 1093 48.14 -24.76 -29.45
CA PRO A 1093 48.74 -23.60 -28.79
C PRO A 1093 49.32 -22.56 -29.76
N CYS A 1094 49.91 -22.99 -30.88
CA CYS A 1094 50.45 -22.09 -31.91
C CYS A 1094 49.34 -21.22 -32.52
N HIS A 1095 48.21 -21.84 -32.89
CA HIS A 1095 47.04 -21.16 -33.47
C HIS A 1095 46.51 -20.05 -32.53
N ILE A 1096 46.56 -20.25 -31.21
CA ILE A 1096 46.10 -19.24 -30.23
C ILE A 1096 46.95 -17.96 -30.24
N PHE A 1097 48.26 -18.05 -30.49
CA PHE A 1097 49.16 -16.89 -30.52
C PHE A 1097 49.24 -16.19 -31.87
N GLU A 1098 48.94 -16.90 -32.96
CA GLU A 1098 49.10 -16.40 -34.35
C GLU A 1098 47.76 -16.03 -35.00
N CYS A 1099 46.61 -16.38 -34.41
CA CYS A 1099 45.28 -16.02 -34.91
C CYS A 1099 45.11 -14.48 -35.09
N PRO A 1100 44.98 -13.97 -36.33
CA PRO A 1100 44.97 -12.52 -36.58
C PRO A 1100 43.81 -11.79 -35.90
N ALA A 1101 42.67 -12.47 -35.72
CA ALA A 1101 41.48 -11.88 -35.09
C ALA A 1101 41.66 -11.60 -33.58
N MET A 1102 42.61 -12.25 -32.89
CA MET A 1102 42.88 -12.02 -31.46
C MET A 1102 44.02 -11.04 -31.20
N SER A 1103 44.84 -10.70 -32.20
CA SER A 1103 46.08 -9.92 -32.00
C SER A 1103 45.90 -8.45 -31.64
N VAL A 1104 44.67 -7.92 -31.72
CA VAL A 1104 44.38 -6.47 -31.67
C VAL A 1104 44.36 -5.89 -30.24
N ASN A 1105 44.03 -6.68 -29.21
CA ASN A 1105 43.61 -6.17 -27.89
C ASN A 1105 44.68 -6.22 -26.76
N LEU A 1106 45.96 -6.47 -27.06
CA LEU A 1106 46.98 -6.78 -26.03
C LEU A 1106 48.26 -5.92 -26.09
N ARG A 1107 48.12 -4.58 -26.08
CA ARG A 1107 49.30 -3.65 -26.10
C ARG A 1107 49.16 -2.39 -25.22
N GLU A 1108 49.49 -2.52 -23.93
CA GLU A 1108 50.03 -1.41 -23.11
C GLU A 1108 51.30 -1.92 -22.40
N MET A 1109 52.40 -1.16 -22.43
CA MET A 1109 53.64 -1.50 -21.70
C MET A 1109 54.16 -0.32 -20.89
N VAL A 1110 54.84 -0.60 -19.78
CA VAL A 1110 55.47 0.39 -18.90
C VAL A 1110 56.97 0.15 -18.87
N VAL A 1111 57.74 1.20 -19.18
CA VAL A 1111 59.21 1.19 -19.13
C VAL A 1111 59.64 2.32 -18.21
N PHE A 1112 60.62 2.07 -17.34
CA PHE A 1112 61.17 3.08 -16.43
C PHE A 1112 62.14 4.02 -17.17
N PRO A 1113 61.92 5.35 -17.16
CA PRO A 1113 62.96 6.30 -17.52
C PRO A 1113 64.13 6.24 -16.52
N SER A 1114 65.34 6.56 -16.98
CA SER A 1114 66.55 6.57 -16.13
C SER A 1114 66.43 7.52 -14.94
N LEU A 1115 66.75 7.00 -13.75
CA LEU A 1115 66.44 7.61 -12.45
C LEU A 1115 67.52 8.64 -12.02
N ILE A 1116 67.86 9.58 -12.92
CA ILE A 1116 68.94 10.57 -12.73
C ILE A 1116 68.42 12.00 -12.93
N ASP A 1117 67.71 12.31 -14.03
CA ASP A 1117 67.41 13.69 -14.43
C ASP A 1117 66.10 14.26 -13.84
N ARG A 1118 65.96 14.30 -12.50
CA ARG A 1118 64.85 15.07 -11.87
C ARG A 1118 65.03 15.56 -10.42
N TYR A 1119 66.26 15.81 -9.98
CA TYR A 1119 66.54 16.54 -8.74
C TYR A 1119 67.36 17.81 -9.00
N GLU A 1120 66.75 18.83 -9.64
CA GLU A 1120 67.31 20.21 -9.61
C GLU A 1120 66.27 21.33 -9.82
N ASP A 1121 65.51 21.35 -10.92
CA ASP A 1121 64.73 22.54 -11.30
C ASP A 1121 63.52 22.90 -10.40
N SER A 1122 62.80 21.92 -9.87
CA SER A 1122 61.51 22.18 -9.17
C SER A 1122 61.64 22.90 -7.82
N ILE A 1123 62.87 23.06 -7.29
CA ILE A 1123 63.11 23.78 -6.03
C ILE A 1123 63.05 25.31 -6.21
N LYS A 1124 63.16 25.83 -7.46
CA LYS A 1124 63.15 27.28 -7.73
C LYS A 1124 61.76 27.91 -7.96
N GLN A 1125 60.76 27.17 -8.46
CA GLN A 1125 59.53 27.78 -8.99
C GLN A 1125 58.32 27.87 -8.03
N ILE A 1126 58.38 27.33 -6.81
CA ILE A 1126 57.28 27.48 -5.82
C ILE A 1126 57.65 28.43 -4.67
N ALA A 1127 58.92 28.82 -4.56
CA ALA A 1127 59.36 29.91 -3.68
C ALA A 1127 58.70 31.26 -4.00
N GLU A 1128 58.28 31.48 -5.25
CA GLU A 1128 57.63 32.73 -5.70
C GLU A 1128 56.11 32.75 -5.43
N ALA A 1129 55.48 31.61 -5.15
CA ALA A 1129 54.03 31.48 -4.99
C ALA A 1129 53.49 31.90 -3.61
N VAL A 1130 54.35 32.36 -2.70
CA VAL A 1130 53.97 32.88 -1.37
C VAL A 1130 53.51 34.35 -1.43
N ILE A 1131 53.83 35.08 -2.51
CA ILE A 1131 53.62 36.53 -2.61
C ILE A 1131 52.44 36.89 -3.53
N ARG A 1132 51.21 36.77 -3.01
CA ARG A 1132 50.05 37.65 -3.33
C ARG A 1132 48.84 37.39 -2.41
N THR A 1133 48.51 38.38 -1.59
CA THR A 1133 47.15 38.78 -1.12
C THR A 1133 46.18 37.64 -0.74
N HIS A 1134 45.93 37.29 0.52
CA HIS A 1134 45.43 38.11 1.65
C HIS A 1134 44.14 38.92 1.35
N GLY A 1135 43.14 38.75 2.22
CA GLY A 1135 41.89 39.54 2.30
C GLY A 1135 40.66 38.84 1.68
N CYS A 1136 39.47 38.86 2.32
CA CYS A 1136 39.14 39.26 3.69
C CYS A 1136 37.73 38.75 4.08
N ILE A 1137 37.55 38.35 5.35
CA ILE A 1137 36.27 38.06 6.06
C ILE A 1137 35.43 36.93 5.44
#